data_AF-A0A6H9L661-F1
#
_entry.id   AF-A0A6H9L661-F1
#
_cell.length_a   1.000
_cell.length_b   1.000
_cell.length_c   1.000
_cell.angle_alpha   90.00
_cell.angle_beta   90.00
_cell.angle_gamma   90.00
#
_symmetry.space_group_name_H-M   'P 1'
#
loop_
_entity.id
_entity.type
_entity.pdbx_description
1 polymer ?
#
loop_
_entity_poly.entity_id
_entity_poly.type
_entity_poly.pdbx_seq_one_letter_code
_entity_poly.pdbx_strand_id
1 'polypeptide(L)'
;MVKKRIYFSLAAGLVFVFVNSVLLFSQIRTVSDLPKSGFAERIKTAVDNIWIIDTHEHLESETARIANADKLDFTHLFRHYALEDLTSASNSLDMIGVIFGQDFSIDERWQLFAPYFQVMRTTGYGRVPLIAANDLYGFSDIDENNYKELSQKIREASKAGLYKKILRDKARIELSILDGSIAQFDSSQFRHVERFDNFVMISSKSSITKIAKDFRIEIHNLADYLTALRKAVSNGVQRKMVGIKSGLAYNRTLDFGNCPEDRAQSHFSRILNTKPGSPLLSAAEMKELQDYIMHRLVDLAEEFDLPVQIHTGLQAGNGNIITNSNPTHLTKLLMAHPRVDFCLFHGSYPYGGELAVLAKNFPNVYIDMCWSAIISPSYSKRYLHEWIETVPANKILAFGGDYSVVELVYAHAVMARRIVAEVLIEKVSSGYLSEKEAIAVAQRILRTNALEVFRLQGHSRKPDDLAVLNRPGNLKQWWQIHRSTKGFIRDWIVVGPFEFGSGLDNPLPPEESNNISHTFNGAGEKIYWQNVLTNESGHLNFLSVFQNSLKIQQGDLTGMAYAYAEISSPVTKNIRMSLGSNDGAKIWLNDTIIYNKHIGRRAFADNEFLDIHLKKGTNKLLVKVENLGANWGLYVRLIDPEDEIEVKGF
;
A
#
# COMPACT_ATOMS: atom_id res chain seq x y z
N MET A 1 -19.85 -42.74 70.49
CA MET A 1 -21.08 -41.95 70.30
C MET A 1 -20.66 -40.49 70.00
N VAL A 2 -21.11 -39.91 68.87
CA VAL A 2 -21.20 -38.46 68.54
C VAL A 2 -19.87 -37.71 68.27
N LYS A 3 -19.46 -37.41 67.02
CA LYS A 3 -19.86 -36.38 66.02
C LYS A 3 -19.27 -34.95 66.19
N LYS A 4 -18.56 -34.52 65.12
CA LYS A 4 -18.62 -33.23 64.37
C LYS A 4 -17.75 -32.01 64.76
N ARG A 5 -17.21 -31.43 63.66
CA ARG A 5 -16.62 -30.08 63.39
C ARG A 5 -15.15 -29.94 63.81
N ILE A 6 -14.20 -29.64 62.93
CA ILE A 6 -14.13 -28.44 62.07
C ILE A 6 -13.48 -28.81 60.71
N TYR A 7 -14.27 -28.73 59.64
CA TYR A 7 -13.82 -28.57 58.25
C TYR A 7 -14.48 -27.28 57.78
N PHE A 8 -13.79 -26.14 57.82
CA PHE A 8 -14.15 -24.90 57.11
C PHE A 8 -13.05 -23.87 57.40
N SER A 9 -12.01 -23.79 56.55
CA SER A 9 -11.24 -22.54 56.36
C SER A 9 -10.20 -22.56 55.22
N LEU A 10 -9.98 -23.67 54.49
CA LEU A 10 -8.98 -23.68 53.41
C LEU A 10 -9.53 -23.51 51.97
N ALA A 11 -10.85 -23.54 51.79
CA ALA A 11 -11.45 -23.42 50.45
C ALA A 11 -11.71 -21.96 49.99
N ALA A 12 -11.73 -20.98 50.90
CA ALA A 12 -12.03 -19.60 50.55
C ALA A 12 -10.79 -18.79 50.09
N GLY A 13 -9.59 -19.15 50.56
CA GLY A 13 -8.35 -18.45 50.22
C GLY A 13 -7.76 -18.83 48.86
N LEU A 14 -7.96 -20.07 48.40
CA LEU A 14 -7.43 -20.55 47.11
C LEU A 14 -8.29 -20.14 45.91
N VAL A 15 -9.60 -19.97 46.09
CA VAL A 15 -10.51 -19.52 45.01
C VAL A 15 -10.36 -18.02 44.74
N PHE A 16 -10.01 -17.22 45.76
CA PHE A 16 -9.80 -15.77 45.58
C PHE A 16 -8.48 -15.42 44.86
N VAL A 17 -7.49 -16.31 44.95
CA VAL A 17 -6.20 -16.17 44.23
C VAL A 17 -6.31 -16.70 42.79
N PHE A 18 -7.13 -17.72 42.53
CA PHE A 18 -7.28 -18.27 41.17
C PHE A 18 -8.16 -17.44 40.21
N VAL A 19 -9.06 -16.60 40.72
CA VAL A 19 -9.86 -15.69 39.87
C VAL A 19 -9.07 -14.43 39.50
N ASN A 20 -8.02 -14.09 40.25
CA ASN A 20 -7.13 -12.96 39.91
C ASN A 20 -5.89 -13.37 39.10
N SER A 21 -5.53 -14.65 39.04
CA SER A 21 -4.37 -15.12 38.27
C SER A 21 -4.58 -15.16 36.74
N VAL A 22 -5.78 -14.84 36.24
CA VAL A 22 -6.04 -14.65 34.79
C VAL A 22 -5.76 -13.19 34.35
N LEU A 23 -5.51 -12.27 35.29
CA LEU A 23 -5.24 -10.85 34.99
C LEU A 23 -3.75 -10.52 34.78
N LEU A 24 -2.88 -11.53 34.69
CA LEU A 24 -1.43 -11.33 34.58
C LEU A 24 -0.89 -11.83 33.24
N PHE A 25 -1.23 -11.13 32.15
CA PHE A 25 -0.36 -11.03 30.98
C PHE A 25 -0.32 -9.59 30.47
N SER A 26 0.62 -8.84 31.06
CA SER A 26 1.41 -7.73 30.50
C SER A 26 0.88 -6.91 29.30
N GLN A 27 -0.39 -6.54 29.26
CA GLN A 27 -0.91 -5.60 28.26
C GLN A 27 -1.46 -4.35 28.93
N ILE A 28 -1.32 -3.20 28.27
CA ILE A 28 -1.89 -1.94 28.73
C ILE A 28 -3.40 -2.11 28.83
N ARG A 29 -3.95 -1.95 30.03
CA ARG A 29 -5.39 -1.99 30.23
C ARG A 29 -5.97 -0.59 30.03
N THR A 30 -6.78 -0.42 29.00
CA THR A 30 -7.46 0.83 28.67
C THR A 30 -8.93 0.82 29.10
N VAL A 31 -9.50 -0.38 29.27
CA VAL A 31 -10.90 -0.57 29.70
C VAL A 31 -10.95 -1.06 31.15
N SER A 32 -11.58 -0.25 32.01
CA SER A 32 -11.68 -0.50 33.46
C SER A 32 -12.64 -1.64 33.81
N ASP A 33 -13.69 -1.84 33.02
CA ASP A 33 -14.71 -2.84 33.29
C ASP A 33 -14.26 -4.22 32.81
N LEU A 34 -14.59 -5.26 33.56
CA LEU A 34 -14.40 -6.64 33.10
C LEU A 34 -15.40 -6.94 31.96
N PRO A 35 -15.01 -7.71 30.94
CA PRO A 35 -15.94 -8.09 29.89
C PRO A 35 -17.06 -8.95 30.46
N LYS A 36 -18.29 -8.74 29.95
CA LYS A 36 -19.46 -9.49 30.41
C LYS A 36 -19.30 -10.97 30.05
N SER A 37 -19.77 -11.86 30.94
CA SER A 37 -19.78 -13.32 30.68
C SER A 37 -20.33 -13.65 29.28
N GLY A 38 -19.68 -14.60 28.59
CA GLY A 38 -20.01 -14.98 27.22
C GLY A 38 -19.53 -14.01 26.13
N PHE A 39 -18.68 -13.01 26.43
CA PHE A 39 -18.15 -12.09 25.41
C PHE A 39 -17.42 -12.81 24.29
N ALA A 40 -16.69 -13.89 24.60
CA ALA A 40 -15.96 -14.65 23.59
C ALA A 40 -16.87 -15.20 22.48
N GLU A 41 -18.00 -15.79 22.87
CA GLU A 41 -18.97 -16.33 21.91
C GLU A 41 -19.67 -15.23 21.12
N ARG A 42 -19.95 -14.07 21.74
CA ARG A 42 -20.52 -12.91 21.05
C ARG A 42 -19.55 -12.34 20.01
N ILE A 43 -18.26 -12.24 20.33
CA ILE A 43 -17.23 -11.80 19.38
C ILE A 43 -17.10 -12.79 18.23
N LYS A 44 -17.00 -14.09 18.52
CA LYS A 44 -16.94 -15.14 17.50
C LYS A 44 -18.16 -15.09 16.58
N THR A 45 -19.35 -15.03 17.15
CA THR A 45 -20.61 -14.89 16.39
C THR A 45 -20.63 -13.62 15.54
N ALA A 46 -20.14 -12.50 16.06
CA ALA A 46 -20.04 -11.26 15.30
C ALA A 46 -19.07 -11.40 14.13
N VAL A 47 -17.88 -11.97 14.36
CA VAL A 47 -16.88 -12.23 13.32
C VAL A 47 -17.45 -13.15 12.24
N ASP A 48 -18.08 -14.26 12.61
CA ASP A 48 -18.66 -15.23 11.66
C ASP A 48 -19.80 -14.62 10.83
N ASN A 49 -20.53 -13.63 11.36
CA ASN A 49 -21.63 -12.97 10.65
C ASN A 49 -21.17 -11.88 9.66
N ILE A 50 -19.92 -11.43 9.70
CA ILE A 50 -19.42 -10.40 8.78
C ILE A 50 -19.34 -10.96 7.35
N TRP A 51 -19.90 -10.24 6.39
CA TRP A 51 -19.65 -10.45 4.97
C TRP A 51 -18.24 -10.00 4.61
N ILE A 52 -17.37 -10.93 4.19
CA ILE A 52 -15.98 -10.62 3.84
C ILE A 52 -15.91 -9.96 2.46
N ILE A 53 -15.03 -8.97 2.31
CA ILE A 53 -14.51 -8.60 0.98
C ILE A 53 -13.13 -9.22 0.86
N ASP A 54 -13.01 -10.11 -0.11
CA ASP A 54 -11.83 -10.89 -0.38
C ASP A 54 -10.94 -10.13 -1.37
N THR A 55 -9.78 -9.69 -0.87
CA THR A 55 -8.94 -8.69 -1.56
C THR A 55 -8.16 -9.25 -2.74
N HIS A 56 -8.06 -10.58 -2.88
CA HIS A 56 -7.28 -11.18 -3.96
C HIS A 56 -7.53 -12.68 -4.15
N GLU A 57 -7.70 -13.11 -5.40
CA GLU A 57 -7.86 -14.50 -5.80
C GLU A 57 -7.31 -14.80 -7.20
N HIS A 58 -7.01 -16.07 -7.46
CA HIS A 58 -6.53 -16.60 -8.74
C HIS A 58 -7.48 -17.65 -9.35
N LEU A 59 -8.77 -17.60 -8.98
CA LEU A 59 -9.77 -18.59 -9.36
C LEU A 59 -9.89 -18.74 -10.88
N GLU A 60 -10.13 -19.98 -11.33
CA GLU A 60 -10.67 -20.23 -12.66
C GLU A 60 -12.18 -19.91 -12.71
N SER A 61 -12.77 -19.85 -13.91
CA SER A 61 -14.23 -19.65 -14.00
C SER A 61 -14.98 -20.94 -13.63
N GLU A 62 -16.17 -20.81 -13.05
CA GLU A 62 -17.03 -21.97 -12.75
C GLU A 62 -17.29 -22.81 -14.01
N THR A 63 -17.49 -22.16 -15.16
CA THR A 63 -17.65 -22.83 -16.46
C THR A 63 -16.43 -23.67 -16.84
N ALA A 64 -15.21 -23.14 -16.66
CA ALA A 64 -13.98 -23.86 -16.95
C ALA A 64 -13.81 -25.08 -16.03
N ARG A 65 -14.17 -24.94 -14.76
CA ARG A 65 -14.19 -26.05 -13.81
C ARG A 65 -15.17 -27.13 -14.23
N ILE A 66 -16.42 -26.77 -14.55
CA ILE A 66 -17.47 -27.72 -14.97
C ILE A 66 -17.02 -28.49 -16.22
N ALA A 67 -16.42 -27.79 -17.19
CA ALA A 67 -15.92 -28.41 -18.42
C ALA A 67 -14.80 -29.44 -18.17
N ASN A 68 -14.12 -29.37 -17.03
CA ASN A 68 -13.07 -30.31 -16.62
C ASN A 68 -13.48 -31.21 -15.46
N ALA A 69 -14.77 -31.25 -15.09
CA ALA A 69 -15.25 -31.97 -13.91
C ALA A 69 -14.84 -33.44 -13.89
N ASP A 70 -14.89 -34.14 -15.03
CA ASP A 70 -14.55 -35.58 -15.12
C ASP A 70 -13.07 -35.88 -14.82
N LYS A 71 -12.20 -34.87 -14.88
CA LYS A 71 -10.76 -34.98 -14.59
C LYS A 71 -10.42 -34.66 -13.12
N LEU A 72 -11.41 -34.25 -12.33
CA LEU A 72 -11.20 -33.89 -10.92
C LEU A 72 -11.17 -35.13 -10.03
N ASP A 73 -10.29 -35.11 -9.05
CA ASP A 73 -10.13 -36.13 -8.02
C ASP A 73 -9.64 -35.50 -6.70
N PHE A 74 -9.26 -36.31 -5.70
CA PHE A 74 -8.80 -35.85 -4.39
C PHE A 74 -7.66 -34.83 -4.48
N THR A 75 -6.78 -34.91 -5.50
CA THR A 75 -5.65 -33.99 -5.68
C THR A 75 -6.09 -32.57 -5.96
N HIS A 76 -7.35 -32.36 -6.39
CA HIS A 76 -7.92 -31.04 -6.60
C HIS A 76 -7.83 -30.17 -5.33
N LEU A 77 -8.06 -30.75 -4.14
CA LEU A 77 -7.95 -30.03 -2.88
C LEU A 77 -6.49 -29.75 -2.46
N PHE A 78 -5.51 -30.32 -3.16
CA PHE A 78 -4.08 -30.12 -2.88
C PHE A 78 -3.37 -29.27 -3.95
N ARG A 79 -4.13 -28.70 -4.90
CA ARG A 79 -3.56 -27.78 -5.90
C ARG A 79 -3.16 -26.45 -5.27
N HIS A 80 -2.24 -25.76 -5.94
CA HIS A 80 -1.62 -24.51 -5.48
C HIS A 80 -0.66 -24.72 -4.30
N TYR A 81 -0.85 -24.10 -3.13
CA TYR A 81 0.19 -24.07 -2.10
C TYR A 81 0.53 -25.42 -1.44
N ALA A 82 -0.44 -26.31 -1.25
CA ALA A 82 -0.17 -27.63 -0.70
C ALA A 82 0.78 -28.44 -1.60
N LEU A 83 0.77 -28.18 -2.91
CA LEU A 83 1.73 -28.76 -3.83
C LEU A 83 3.18 -28.34 -3.53
N GLU A 84 3.40 -27.11 -3.07
CA GLU A 84 4.74 -26.58 -2.77
C GLU A 84 5.34 -27.23 -1.52
N ASP A 85 4.50 -27.53 -0.53
CA ASP A 85 4.90 -28.33 0.64
C ASP A 85 5.19 -29.77 0.24
N LEU A 86 4.39 -30.35 -0.66
CA LEU A 86 4.64 -31.68 -1.21
C LEU A 86 5.99 -31.72 -1.93
N THR A 87 6.31 -30.74 -2.78
CA THR A 87 7.62 -30.63 -3.44
C THR A 87 8.75 -30.48 -2.43
N SER A 88 8.56 -29.66 -1.39
CA SER A 88 9.57 -29.48 -0.33
C SER A 88 9.79 -30.76 0.47
N ALA A 89 8.73 -31.50 0.78
CA ALA A 89 8.77 -32.74 1.54
C ALA A 89 9.33 -33.91 0.71
N SER A 90 9.03 -33.97 -0.59
CA SER A 90 9.47 -35.05 -1.47
C SER A 90 10.87 -34.82 -2.05
N ASN A 91 11.30 -33.56 -2.17
CA ASN A 91 12.49 -33.16 -2.91
C ASN A 91 12.51 -33.73 -4.35
N SER A 92 11.33 -33.89 -4.96
CA SER A 92 11.16 -34.48 -6.30
C SER A 92 10.10 -33.75 -7.10
N LEU A 93 10.52 -33.08 -8.17
CA LEU A 93 9.62 -32.40 -9.11
C LEU A 93 8.91 -33.40 -10.04
N ASP A 94 9.59 -34.46 -10.47
CA ASP A 94 9.00 -35.46 -11.38
C ASP A 94 7.80 -36.16 -10.76
N MET A 95 7.85 -36.40 -9.45
CA MET A 95 6.76 -37.00 -8.67
C MET A 95 5.46 -36.17 -8.75
N ILE A 96 5.57 -34.85 -8.82
CA ILE A 96 4.41 -33.96 -8.88
C ILE A 96 3.61 -34.19 -10.16
N GLY A 97 4.31 -34.34 -11.30
CA GLY A 97 3.68 -34.62 -12.59
C GLY A 97 2.89 -35.93 -12.56
N VAL A 98 3.39 -36.94 -11.85
CA VAL A 98 2.70 -38.22 -11.63
C VAL A 98 1.47 -38.03 -10.74
N ILE A 99 1.62 -37.40 -9.56
CA ILE A 99 0.54 -37.26 -8.58
C ILE A 99 -0.61 -36.41 -9.13
N PHE A 100 -0.34 -35.33 -9.86
CA PHE A 100 -1.37 -34.39 -10.35
C PHE A 100 -1.77 -34.61 -11.82
N GLY A 101 -1.10 -35.55 -12.50
CA GLY A 101 -1.39 -35.96 -13.87
C GLY A 101 -2.59 -36.90 -13.98
N GLN A 102 -2.78 -37.46 -15.17
CA GLN A 102 -3.87 -38.40 -15.48
C GLN A 102 -3.37 -39.71 -16.12
N ASP A 103 -2.04 -39.86 -16.27
CA ASP A 103 -1.44 -41.00 -16.95
C ASP A 103 -1.41 -42.28 -16.10
N PHE A 104 -1.65 -42.15 -14.79
CA PHE A 104 -1.60 -43.24 -13.80
C PHE A 104 -2.93 -43.36 -13.07
N SER A 105 -3.21 -44.57 -12.55
CA SER A 105 -4.43 -44.82 -11.79
C SER A 105 -4.49 -43.97 -10.52
N ILE A 106 -5.70 -43.71 -10.03
CA ILE A 106 -5.89 -42.98 -8.78
C ILE A 106 -5.26 -43.71 -7.58
N ASP A 107 -5.21 -45.04 -7.61
CA ASP A 107 -4.57 -45.88 -6.59
C ASP A 107 -3.05 -45.67 -6.56
N GLU A 108 -2.37 -45.73 -7.71
CA GLU A 108 -0.93 -45.48 -7.81
C GLU A 108 -0.57 -44.06 -7.37
N ARG A 109 -1.37 -43.08 -7.81
CA ARG A 109 -1.20 -41.67 -7.43
C ARG A 109 -1.40 -41.46 -5.93
N TRP A 110 -2.39 -42.13 -5.32
CA TRP A 110 -2.59 -42.10 -3.87
C TRP A 110 -1.42 -42.74 -3.11
N GLN A 111 -0.97 -43.93 -3.51
CA GLN A 111 0.15 -44.62 -2.86
C GLN A 111 1.44 -43.79 -2.90
N LEU A 112 1.65 -43.04 -3.98
CA LEU A 112 2.79 -42.11 -4.10
C LEU A 112 2.62 -40.86 -3.22
N PHE A 113 1.39 -40.34 -3.12
CA PHE A 113 1.07 -39.13 -2.36
C PHE A 113 1.03 -39.34 -0.84
N ALA A 114 0.43 -40.44 -0.38
CA ALA A 114 0.07 -40.66 1.02
C ALA A 114 1.23 -40.54 2.02
N PRO A 115 2.46 -41.05 1.76
CA PRO A 115 3.57 -40.91 2.70
C PRO A 115 3.96 -39.44 2.92
N TYR A 116 3.95 -38.65 1.85
CA TYR A 116 4.30 -37.25 1.92
C TYR A 116 3.18 -36.41 2.52
N PHE A 117 1.92 -36.78 2.26
CA PHE A 117 0.77 -36.16 2.92
C PHE A 117 0.92 -36.20 4.45
N GLN A 118 1.37 -37.32 5.02
CA GLN A 118 1.54 -37.44 6.48
C GLN A 118 2.53 -36.44 7.08
N VAL A 119 3.55 -36.02 6.34
CA VAL A 119 4.55 -35.06 6.83
C VAL A 119 4.18 -33.62 6.50
N MET A 120 3.50 -33.35 5.37
CA MET A 120 3.08 -31.99 5.02
C MET A 120 1.78 -31.56 5.70
N ARG A 121 0.90 -32.49 6.09
CA ARG A 121 -0.45 -32.17 6.65
C ARG A 121 -0.42 -31.31 7.91
N THR A 122 0.74 -31.16 8.56
CA THR A 122 0.88 -30.33 9.75
C THR A 122 1.12 -28.84 9.45
N THR A 123 1.57 -28.49 8.25
CA THR A 123 1.80 -27.11 7.83
C THR A 123 0.49 -26.35 7.69
N GLY A 124 0.55 -25.02 7.59
CA GLY A 124 -0.64 -24.21 7.35
C GLY A 124 -1.34 -24.60 6.04
N TYR A 125 -0.60 -24.82 4.94
CA TYR A 125 -1.16 -25.30 3.67
C TYR A 125 -1.73 -26.72 3.80
N GLY A 126 -1.09 -27.61 4.55
CA GLY A 126 -1.55 -28.98 4.78
C GLY A 126 -2.87 -29.07 5.57
N ARG A 127 -3.23 -28.03 6.33
CA ARG A 127 -4.54 -27.96 7.03
C ARG A 127 -5.70 -27.56 6.13
N VAL A 128 -5.47 -26.78 5.08
CA VAL A 128 -6.53 -26.25 4.21
C VAL A 128 -7.34 -27.36 3.51
N PRO A 129 -6.71 -28.38 2.88
CA PRO A 129 -7.43 -29.48 2.25
C PRO A 129 -8.30 -30.26 3.24
N LEU A 130 -7.82 -30.45 4.47
CA LEU A 130 -8.55 -31.17 5.53
C LEU A 130 -9.81 -30.42 5.96
N ILE A 131 -9.72 -29.08 6.11
CA ILE A 131 -10.89 -28.24 6.43
C ILE A 131 -11.91 -28.31 5.29
N ALA A 132 -11.45 -28.18 4.04
CA ALA A 132 -12.33 -28.27 2.87
C ALA A 132 -13.01 -29.65 2.77
N ALA A 133 -12.27 -30.74 2.93
CA ALA A 133 -12.80 -32.11 2.89
C ALA A 133 -13.84 -32.35 3.99
N ASN A 134 -13.59 -31.88 5.21
CA ASN A 134 -14.52 -32.03 6.31
C ASN A 134 -15.80 -31.20 6.11
N ASP A 135 -15.65 -29.90 5.91
CA ASP A 135 -16.77 -28.96 5.99
C ASP A 135 -17.66 -28.95 4.73
N LEU A 136 -17.09 -29.31 3.57
CA LEU A 136 -17.79 -29.31 2.29
C LEU A 136 -18.20 -30.72 1.83
N TYR A 137 -17.48 -31.77 2.24
CA TYR A 137 -17.67 -33.13 1.73
C TYR A 137 -17.92 -34.19 2.83
N GLY A 138 -17.78 -33.82 4.12
CA GLY A 138 -18.08 -34.68 5.26
C GLY A 138 -16.98 -35.67 5.63
N PHE A 139 -15.73 -35.43 5.20
CA PHE A 139 -14.59 -36.30 5.52
C PHE A 139 -13.69 -35.65 6.56
N SER A 140 -13.68 -36.18 7.78
CA SER A 140 -12.85 -35.66 8.89
C SER A 140 -11.35 -35.86 8.68
N ASP A 141 -10.97 -36.77 7.79
CA ASP A 141 -9.60 -36.97 7.32
C ASP A 141 -9.60 -37.38 5.84
N ILE A 142 -8.43 -37.35 5.20
CA ILE A 142 -8.21 -37.87 3.84
C ILE A 142 -7.23 -39.03 3.95
N ASP A 143 -7.69 -40.25 3.64
CA ASP A 143 -6.94 -41.49 3.86
C ASP A 143 -7.21 -42.54 2.76
N GLU A 144 -6.55 -43.70 2.87
CA GLU A 144 -6.63 -44.81 1.92
C GLU A 144 -8.04 -45.40 1.77
N ASN A 145 -8.94 -45.15 2.72
CA ASN A 145 -10.29 -45.68 2.72
C ASN A 145 -11.29 -44.73 2.06
N ASN A 146 -10.95 -43.44 1.92
CA ASN A 146 -11.93 -42.43 1.52
C ASN A 146 -11.56 -41.58 0.29
N TYR A 147 -10.30 -41.56 -0.15
CA TYR A 147 -9.86 -40.67 -1.25
C TYR A 147 -10.63 -40.88 -2.56
N LYS A 148 -11.11 -42.09 -2.85
CA LYS A 148 -11.95 -42.39 -4.03
C LYS A 148 -13.35 -41.79 -3.91
N GLU A 149 -13.99 -41.92 -2.75
CA GLU A 149 -15.31 -41.34 -2.50
C GLU A 149 -15.23 -39.80 -2.49
N LEU A 150 -14.19 -39.24 -1.88
CA LEU A 150 -13.91 -37.80 -1.94
C LEU A 150 -13.77 -37.31 -3.39
N SER A 151 -13.03 -38.05 -4.20
CA SER A 151 -12.87 -37.74 -5.63
C SER A 151 -14.21 -37.72 -6.36
N GLN A 152 -15.09 -38.70 -6.08
CA GLN A 152 -16.44 -38.71 -6.65
C GLN A 152 -17.25 -37.49 -6.22
N LYS A 153 -17.26 -37.13 -4.93
CA LYS A 153 -18.01 -35.96 -4.44
C LYS A 153 -17.51 -34.64 -5.04
N ILE A 154 -16.21 -34.48 -5.26
CA ILE A 154 -15.63 -33.30 -5.93
C ILE A 154 -16.16 -33.17 -7.36
N ARG A 155 -16.21 -34.28 -8.12
CA ARG A 155 -16.79 -34.29 -9.48
C ARG A 155 -18.28 -33.97 -9.47
N GLU A 156 -19.04 -34.63 -8.59
CA GLU A 156 -20.48 -34.43 -8.47
C GLU A 156 -20.87 -33.00 -8.05
N ALA A 157 -20.03 -32.35 -7.25
CA ALA A 157 -20.20 -30.96 -6.81
C ALA A 157 -19.89 -29.94 -7.91
N SER A 158 -19.13 -30.32 -8.95
CA SER A 158 -18.67 -29.43 -10.02
C SER A 158 -19.79 -29.16 -11.05
N LYS A 159 -20.81 -28.43 -10.59
CA LYS A 159 -22.03 -28.04 -11.33
C LYS A 159 -22.30 -26.55 -11.12
N ALA A 160 -23.16 -25.98 -11.97
CA ALA A 160 -23.51 -24.56 -11.90
C ALA A 160 -24.03 -24.17 -10.50
N GLY A 161 -23.55 -23.06 -9.97
CA GLY A 161 -23.90 -22.55 -8.63
C GLY A 161 -22.99 -23.00 -7.49
N LEU A 162 -21.97 -23.82 -7.76
CA LEU A 162 -20.94 -24.21 -6.79
C LEU A 162 -20.23 -22.99 -6.18
N TYR A 163 -19.84 -22.01 -7.00
CA TYR A 163 -19.07 -20.85 -6.55
C TYR A 163 -19.90 -20.00 -5.58
N LYS A 164 -21.17 -19.74 -5.92
CA LYS A 164 -22.10 -19.05 -5.01
C LYS A 164 -22.29 -19.83 -3.71
N LYS A 165 -22.49 -21.15 -3.79
CA LYS A 165 -22.65 -22.00 -2.60
C LYS A 165 -21.43 -21.93 -1.67
N ILE A 166 -20.22 -22.00 -2.23
CA ILE A 166 -19.00 -22.00 -1.43
C ILE A 166 -18.67 -20.58 -0.93
N LEU A 167 -18.57 -19.61 -1.82
CA LEU A 167 -18.14 -18.26 -1.46
C LEU A 167 -19.20 -17.53 -0.65
N ARG A 168 -20.48 -17.56 -1.07
CA ARG A 168 -21.53 -16.81 -0.38
C ARG A 168 -22.17 -17.59 0.74
N ASP A 169 -22.75 -18.75 0.43
CA ASP A 169 -23.62 -19.45 1.38
C ASP A 169 -22.81 -20.08 2.52
N LYS A 170 -21.59 -20.54 2.24
CA LYS A 170 -20.69 -21.17 3.23
C LYS A 170 -19.66 -20.20 3.81
N ALA A 171 -18.89 -19.47 2.98
CA ALA A 171 -17.81 -18.61 3.46
C ALA A 171 -18.27 -17.21 3.91
N ARG A 172 -19.48 -16.78 3.51
CA ARG A 172 -19.98 -15.40 3.64
C ARG A 172 -19.01 -14.39 3.07
N ILE A 173 -18.45 -14.68 1.90
CA ILE A 173 -17.70 -13.74 1.07
C ILE A 173 -18.71 -13.02 0.18
N GLU A 174 -18.68 -11.69 0.23
CA GLU A 174 -19.56 -10.85 -0.54
C GLU A 174 -19.06 -10.55 -1.94
N LEU A 175 -17.74 -10.39 -2.06
CA LEU A 175 -17.09 -10.06 -3.31
C LEU A 175 -15.64 -10.53 -3.24
N SER A 176 -15.15 -11.12 -4.32
CA SER A 176 -13.75 -11.49 -4.50
C SER A 176 -13.11 -10.66 -5.61
N ILE A 177 -11.87 -10.21 -5.39
CA ILE A 177 -11.09 -9.47 -6.37
C ILE A 177 -10.12 -10.43 -7.06
N LEU A 178 -10.29 -10.66 -8.35
CA LEU A 178 -9.47 -11.57 -9.15
C LEU A 178 -8.21 -10.88 -9.68
N ASP A 179 -7.13 -11.62 -9.82
CA ASP A 179 -5.95 -11.20 -10.56
C ASP A 179 -6.11 -11.52 -12.06
N GLY A 180 -6.40 -10.50 -12.86
CA GLY A 180 -6.58 -10.63 -14.30
C GLY A 180 -8.03 -10.44 -14.76
N SER A 181 -8.44 -11.11 -15.84
CA SER A 181 -9.72 -10.81 -16.50
C SER A 181 -10.94 -11.41 -15.79
N ILE A 182 -12.00 -10.62 -15.62
CA ILE A 182 -13.30 -11.08 -15.12
C ILE A 182 -14.32 -11.47 -16.20
N ALA A 183 -13.93 -11.55 -17.47
CA ALA A 183 -14.91 -11.69 -18.58
C ALA A 183 -15.82 -12.94 -18.46
N GLN A 184 -15.38 -13.98 -17.77
CA GLN A 184 -16.14 -15.22 -17.54
C GLN A 184 -16.72 -15.33 -16.12
N PHE A 185 -16.71 -14.24 -15.35
CA PHE A 185 -17.16 -14.21 -13.96
C PHE A 185 -18.39 -13.33 -13.78
N ASP A 186 -19.20 -13.67 -12.78
CA ASP A 186 -20.35 -12.87 -12.38
C ASP A 186 -19.89 -11.55 -11.77
N SER A 187 -20.05 -10.45 -12.52
CA SER A 187 -19.70 -9.10 -12.06
C SER A 187 -20.47 -8.62 -10.82
N SER A 188 -21.47 -9.34 -10.32
CA SER A 188 -22.08 -9.05 -9.02
C SER A 188 -21.26 -9.61 -7.84
N GLN A 189 -20.40 -10.60 -8.09
CA GLN A 189 -19.59 -11.31 -7.08
C GLN A 189 -18.08 -11.10 -7.27
N PHE A 190 -17.65 -10.67 -8.45
CA PHE A 190 -16.24 -10.52 -8.76
C PHE A 190 -15.88 -9.11 -9.25
N ARG A 191 -14.69 -8.66 -8.87
CA ARG A 191 -13.95 -7.53 -9.46
C ARG A 191 -12.57 -8.03 -9.87
N HIS A 192 -11.75 -7.17 -10.44
CA HIS A 192 -10.35 -7.52 -10.68
C HIS A 192 -9.37 -6.38 -10.50
N VAL A 193 -8.13 -6.81 -10.27
CA VAL A 193 -6.93 -6.02 -10.48
C VAL A 193 -6.22 -6.51 -11.74
N GLU A 194 -5.37 -5.67 -12.33
CA GLU A 194 -4.54 -6.09 -13.48
C GLU A 194 -3.05 -5.87 -13.23
N ARG A 195 -2.25 -6.75 -13.82
CA ARG A 195 -0.80 -6.66 -13.80
C ARG A 195 -0.27 -5.94 -15.04
N PHE A 196 0.63 -5.01 -14.80
CA PHE A 196 1.40 -4.32 -15.85
C PHE A 196 2.90 -4.62 -15.76
N ASP A 197 3.29 -5.68 -15.04
CA ASP A 197 4.68 -6.07 -14.82
C ASP A 197 5.47 -6.25 -16.13
N ASN A 198 4.82 -6.71 -17.20
CA ASN A 198 5.44 -6.86 -18.53
C ASN A 198 5.84 -5.52 -19.16
N PHE A 199 5.17 -4.41 -18.80
CA PHE A 199 5.60 -3.08 -19.20
C PHE A 199 6.82 -2.63 -18.39
N VAL A 200 6.81 -2.89 -17.09
CA VAL A 200 7.93 -2.53 -16.22
C VAL A 200 9.18 -3.32 -16.57
N MET A 201 9.06 -4.62 -16.85
CA MET A 201 10.17 -5.56 -17.08
C MET A 201 10.69 -5.60 -18.52
N ILE A 202 10.58 -4.50 -19.29
CA ILE A 202 11.20 -4.49 -20.62
C ILE A 202 12.70 -4.74 -20.52
N SER A 203 13.19 -5.51 -21.47
CA SER A 203 14.60 -5.92 -21.53
C SER A 203 15.15 -6.05 -22.96
N SER A 204 14.27 -5.94 -23.97
CA SER A 204 14.66 -6.18 -25.36
C SER A 204 13.76 -5.45 -26.35
N LYS A 205 14.26 -5.26 -27.57
CA LYS A 205 13.48 -4.76 -28.70
C LYS A 205 12.26 -5.65 -28.99
N SER A 206 12.40 -6.97 -28.85
CA SER A 206 11.30 -7.91 -29.06
C SER A 206 10.13 -7.65 -28.10
N SER A 207 10.43 -7.39 -26.81
CA SER A 207 9.42 -7.04 -25.82
C SER A 207 8.67 -5.75 -26.20
N ILE A 208 9.39 -4.74 -26.70
CA ILE A 208 8.78 -3.48 -27.17
C ILE A 208 7.90 -3.73 -28.40
N THR A 209 8.38 -4.48 -29.39
CA THR A 209 7.60 -4.81 -30.60
C THR A 209 6.32 -5.59 -30.26
N LYS A 210 6.37 -6.48 -29.28
CA LYS A 210 5.18 -7.19 -28.80
C LYS A 210 4.14 -6.22 -28.24
N ILE A 211 4.55 -5.29 -27.38
CA ILE A 211 3.67 -4.25 -26.83
C ILE A 211 3.09 -3.36 -27.94
N ALA A 212 3.93 -2.91 -28.89
CA ALA A 212 3.48 -2.14 -30.05
C ALA A 212 2.36 -2.86 -30.82
N LYS A 213 2.51 -4.17 -31.04
CA LYS A 213 1.50 -5.00 -31.72
C LYS A 213 0.23 -5.17 -30.88
N ASP A 214 0.37 -5.52 -29.60
CA ASP A 214 -0.76 -5.81 -28.71
C ASP A 214 -1.67 -4.59 -28.54
N PHE A 215 -1.08 -3.38 -28.48
CA PHE A 215 -1.81 -2.12 -28.30
C PHE A 215 -2.06 -1.35 -29.59
N ARG A 216 -1.55 -1.84 -30.74
CA ARG A 216 -1.64 -1.21 -32.06
C ARG A 216 -1.16 0.24 -32.03
N ILE A 217 0.04 0.45 -31.49
CA ILE A 217 0.72 1.75 -31.39
C ILE A 217 2.11 1.59 -32.00
N GLU A 218 2.52 2.53 -32.84
CA GLU A 218 3.91 2.62 -33.27
C GLU A 218 4.76 3.22 -32.14
N ILE A 219 5.89 2.59 -31.84
CA ILE A 219 6.76 2.99 -30.71
C ILE A 219 8.13 3.37 -31.27
N HIS A 220 8.37 4.68 -31.37
CA HIS A 220 9.62 5.25 -31.89
C HIS A 220 10.52 5.80 -30.78
N ASN A 221 9.95 6.10 -29.60
CA ASN A 221 10.65 6.65 -28.45
C ASN A 221 9.96 6.23 -27.13
N LEU A 222 10.45 6.73 -25.98
CA LEU A 222 9.90 6.37 -24.67
C LEU A 222 8.49 6.96 -24.48
N ALA A 223 8.19 8.15 -25.00
CA ALA A 223 6.87 8.78 -24.87
C ALA A 223 5.77 7.97 -25.59
N ASP A 224 6.05 7.42 -26.78
CA ASP A 224 5.12 6.52 -27.47
C ASP A 224 4.87 5.24 -26.66
N TYR A 225 5.92 4.71 -26.03
CA TYR A 225 5.84 3.56 -25.15
C TYR A 225 4.97 3.84 -23.92
N LEU A 226 5.15 5.00 -23.28
CA LEU A 226 4.31 5.43 -22.16
C LEU A 226 2.85 5.68 -22.59
N THR A 227 2.62 6.09 -23.84
CA THR A 227 1.27 6.17 -24.43
C THR A 227 0.62 4.78 -24.52
N ALA A 228 1.38 3.75 -24.89
CA ALA A 228 0.89 2.37 -24.87
C ALA A 228 0.59 1.87 -23.45
N LEU A 229 1.43 2.19 -22.47
CA LEU A 229 1.18 1.89 -21.05
C LEU A 229 -0.11 2.54 -20.56
N ARG A 230 -0.28 3.85 -20.81
CA ARG A 230 -1.49 4.59 -20.48
C ARG A 230 -2.74 3.99 -21.11
N LYS A 231 -2.67 3.60 -22.39
CA LYS A 231 -3.77 2.92 -23.09
C LYS A 231 -4.10 1.58 -22.44
N ALA A 232 -3.11 0.82 -21.99
CA ALA A 232 -3.31 -0.44 -21.28
C ALA A 232 -4.07 -0.23 -19.97
N VAL A 233 -3.65 0.73 -19.15
CA VAL A 233 -4.32 1.06 -17.88
C VAL A 233 -5.75 1.56 -18.14
N SER A 234 -5.94 2.46 -19.11
CA SER A 234 -7.27 2.95 -19.51
C SER A 234 -8.20 1.82 -19.96
N ASN A 235 -7.70 0.84 -20.73
CA ASN A 235 -8.47 -0.33 -21.13
C ASN A 235 -8.86 -1.22 -19.92
N GLY A 236 -8.02 -1.30 -18.90
CA GLY A 236 -8.34 -1.97 -17.64
C GLY A 236 -9.47 -1.25 -16.88
N VAL A 237 -9.38 0.08 -16.77
CA VAL A 237 -10.43 0.92 -16.16
C VAL A 237 -11.76 0.78 -16.89
N GLN A 238 -11.76 0.78 -18.22
CA GLN A 238 -12.98 0.55 -19.03
C GLN A 238 -13.59 -0.83 -18.77
N ARG A 239 -12.76 -1.82 -18.43
CA ARG A 239 -13.20 -3.16 -18.00
C ARG A 239 -13.57 -3.24 -16.52
N LYS A 240 -13.61 -2.11 -15.80
CA LYS A 240 -13.95 -1.98 -14.38
C LYS A 240 -12.91 -2.57 -13.43
N MET A 241 -11.63 -2.50 -13.79
CA MET A 241 -10.52 -2.77 -12.90
C MET A 241 -10.61 -1.89 -11.65
N VAL A 242 -10.34 -2.46 -10.47
CA VAL A 242 -10.44 -1.77 -9.16
C VAL A 242 -9.09 -1.53 -8.49
N GLY A 243 -8.00 -1.91 -9.15
CA GLY A 243 -6.64 -1.68 -8.66
C GLY A 243 -5.59 -2.25 -9.61
N ILE A 244 -4.33 -1.88 -9.39
CA ILE A 244 -3.18 -2.41 -10.12
C ILE A 244 -2.49 -3.45 -9.23
N LYS A 245 -2.06 -4.57 -9.81
CA LYS A 245 -1.25 -5.57 -9.13
C LYS A 245 0.17 -5.57 -9.67
N SER A 246 1.13 -5.68 -8.76
CA SER A 246 2.52 -5.95 -9.11
C SER A 246 3.03 -7.21 -8.44
N GLY A 247 3.53 -8.14 -9.25
CA GLY A 247 4.28 -9.33 -8.86
C GLY A 247 5.78 -9.22 -9.13
N LEU A 248 6.32 -8.00 -9.32
CA LEU A 248 7.72 -7.80 -9.73
C LEU A 248 8.76 -8.42 -8.79
N ALA A 249 8.40 -8.67 -7.52
CA ALA A 249 9.27 -9.33 -6.55
C ALA A 249 9.78 -10.71 -7.04
N TYR A 250 9.03 -11.42 -7.89
CA TYR A 250 9.47 -12.68 -8.50
C TYR A 250 10.65 -12.51 -9.47
N ASN A 251 10.85 -11.32 -10.02
CA ASN A 251 11.83 -11.08 -11.07
C ASN A 251 12.96 -10.15 -10.66
N ARG A 252 12.74 -9.27 -9.69
CA ARG A 252 13.70 -8.25 -9.27
C ARG A 252 13.42 -7.73 -7.87
N THR A 253 14.41 -7.08 -7.26
CA THR A 253 14.20 -6.30 -6.03
C THR A 253 13.15 -5.21 -6.23
N LEU A 254 12.35 -5.00 -5.18
CA LEU A 254 11.38 -3.91 -5.05
C LEU A 254 12.04 -2.54 -4.75
N ASP A 255 13.37 -2.43 -4.77
CA ASP A 255 14.06 -1.14 -4.63
C ASP A 255 13.94 -0.37 -5.95
N PHE A 256 13.03 0.60 -6.00
CA PHE A 256 12.85 1.49 -7.14
C PHE A 256 13.53 2.82 -6.88
N GLY A 257 14.56 3.13 -7.68
CA GLY A 257 15.21 4.44 -7.69
C GLY A 257 14.43 5.47 -8.51
N ASN A 258 14.81 6.74 -8.40
CA ASN A 258 14.20 7.81 -9.18
C ASN A 258 15.11 8.19 -10.36
N CYS A 259 14.98 7.48 -11.47
CA CYS A 259 15.75 7.74 -12.68
C CYS A 259 15.21 9.00 -13.41
N PRO A 260 16.06 9.97 -13.78
CA PRO A 260 15.68 11.07 -14.68
C PRO A 260 15.19 10.59 -16.05
N GLU A 261 14.25 11.33 -16.64
CA GLU A 261 13.63 10.98 -17.93
C GLU A 261 14.61 10.93 -19.10
N ASP A 262 15.57 11.86 -19.17
CA ASP A 262 16.60 11.90 -20.22
C ASP A 262 17.46 10.63 -20.21
N ARG A 263 17.83 10.15 -19.02
CA ARG A 263 18.57 8.88 -18.85
C ARG A 263 17.70 7.69 -19.23
N ALA A 264 16.45 7.63 -18.78
CA ALA A 264 15.52 6.56 -19.17
C ALA A 264 15.30 6.53 -20.69
N GLN A 265 15.13 7.70 -21.33
CA GLN A 265 14.99 7.83 -22.77
C GLN A 265 16.24 7.35 -23.50
N SER A 266 17.44 7.64 -23.00
CA SER A 266 18.70 7.13 -23.55
C SER A 266 18.76 5.59 -23.50
N HIS A 267 18.47 5.00 -22.34
CA HIS A 267 18.43 3.53 -22.16
C HIS A 267 17.39 2.88 -23.08
N PHE A 268 16.19 3.44 -23.15
CA PHE A 268 15.12 2.96 -24.03
C PHE A 268 15.52 3.01 -25.51
N SER A 269 16.10 4.13 -25.96
CA SER A 269 16.59 4.30 -27.32
C SER A 269 17.67 3.28 -27.69
N ARG A 270 18.55 2.92 -26.76
CA ARG A 270 19.56 1.86 -26.97
C ARG A 270 18.90 0.49 -27.18
N ILE A 271 17.88 0.15 -26.39
CA ILE A 271 17.12 -1.10 -26.58
C ILE A 271 16.42 -1.10 -27.94
N LEU A 272 15.71 -0.02 -28.28
CA LEU A 272 14.93 0.08 -29.52
C LEU A 272 15.81 0.00 -30.79
N ASN A 273 17.00 0.60 -30.72
CA ASN A 273 17.96 0.65 -31.82
C ASN A 273 18.98 -0.49 -31.80
N THR A 274 18.83 -1.48 -30.91
CA THR A 274 19.72 -2.63 -30.82
C THR A 274 19.79 -3.37 -32.17
N LYS A 275 21.02 -3.57 -32.68
CA LYS A 275 21.37 -4.38 -33.85
C LYS A 275 22.19 -5.60 -33.40
N PRO A 276 22.28 -6.69 -34.21
CA PRO A 276 23.20 -7.78 -33.92
C PRO A 276 24.62 -7.27 -33.62
N GLY A 277 25.19 -7.68 -32.48
CA GLY A 277 26.51 -7.24 -32.01
C GLY A 277 26.53 -5.92 -31.22
N SER A 278 25.38 -5.25 -31.01
CA SER A 278 25.34 -4.05 -30.16
C SER A 278 25.57 -4.42 -28.69
N PRO A 279 26.27 -3.57 -27.90
CA PRO A 279 26.39 -3.76 -26.46
C PRO A 279 25.01 -3.72 -25.80
N LEU A 280 24.70 -4.73 -24.98
CA LEU A 280 23.50 -4.75 -24.17
C LEU A 280 23.59 -3.73 -23.04
N LEU A 281 22.44 -3.30 -22.51
CA LEU A 281 22.44 -2.59 -21.24
C LEU A 281 22.98 -3.51 -20.14
N SER A 282 23.75 -2.94 -19.22
CA SER A 282 24.06 -3.58 -17.95
C SER A 282 22.79 -3.79 -17.12
N ALA A 283 22.86 -4.68 -16.12
CA ALA A 283 21.75 -4.89 -15.19
C ALA A 283 21.34 -3.60 -14.45
N ALA A 284 22.29 -2.73 -14.13
CA ALA A 284 22.03 -1.45 -13.47
C ALA A 284 21.29 -0.47 -14.38
N GLU A 285 21.75 -0.30 -15.63
CA GLU A 285 21.07 0.56 -16.62
C GLU A 285 19.66 0.05 -16.95
N MET A 286 19.51 -1.28 -17.07
CA MET A 286 18.20 -1.89 -17.26
C MET A 286 17.29 -1.58 -16.07
N LYS A 287 17.78 -1.80 -14.86
CA LYS A 287 17.02 -1.50 -13.64
C LYS A 287 16.59 -0.04 -13.59
N GLU A 288 17.45 0.92 -13.94
CA GLU A 288 17.10 2.35 -13.98
C GLU A 288 15.91 2.64 -14.92
N LEU A 289 15.89 2.04 -16.11
CA LEU A 289 14.76 2.17 -17.05
C LEU A 289 13.48 1.55 -16.50
N GLN A 290 13.58 0.36 -15.92
CA GLN A 290 12.43 -0.32 -15.32
C GLN A 290 11.90 0.45 -14.09
N ASP A 291 12.79 1.06 -13.30
CA ASP A 291 12.43 1.93 -12.18
C ASP A 291 11.63 3.14 -12.69
N TYR A 292 12.12 3.80 -13.74
CA TYR A 292 11.41 4.90 -14.38
C TYR A 292 9.98 4.50 -14.79
N ILE A 293 9.84 3.35 -15.48
CA ILE A 293 8.53 2.87 -15.94
C ILE A 293 7.61 2.51 -14.76
N MET A 294 8.14 1.96 -13.67
CA MET A 294 7.36 1.71 -12.46
C MET A 294 6.80 3.03 -11.90
N HIS A 295 7.60 4.09 -11.82
CA HIS A 295 7.10 5.40 -11.40
C HIS A 295 5.99 5.92 -12.33
N ARG A 296 6.13 5.77 -13.65
CA ARG A 296 5.09 6.16 -14.62
C ARG A 296 3.82 5.32 -14.51
N LEU A 297 3.92 4.03 -14.19
CA LEU A 297 2.76 3.18 -13.90
C LEU A 297 2.02 3.65 -12.64
N VAL A 298 2.74 4.04 -11.59
CA VAL A 298 2.14 4.55 -10.36
C VAL A 298 1.54 5.94 -10.55
N ASP A 299 2.13 6.81 -11.40
CA ASP A 299 1.51 8.09 -11.79
C ASP A 299 0.12 7.85 -12.42
N LEU A 300 -0.03 6.80 -13.25
CA LEU A 300 -1.33 6.40 -13.81
C LEU A 300 -2.27 5.83 -12.76
N ALA A 301 -1.76 5.10 -11.76
CA ALA A 301 -2.56 4.63 -10.64
C ALA A 301 -3.18 5.82 -9.89
N GLU A 302 -2.41 6.88 -9.67
CA GLU A 302 -2.91 8.12 -9.08
C GLU A 302 -3.98 8.77 -9.93
N GLU A 303 -3.71 8.94 -11.23
CA GLU A 303 -4.61 9.63 -12.15
C GLU A 303 -5.98 8.95 -12.26
N PHE A 304 -6.00 7.61 -12.26
CA PHE A 304 -7.23 6.83 -12.32
C PHE A 304 -7.83 6.49 -10.94
N ASP A 305 -7.28 7.02 -9.84
CA ASP A 305 -7.63 6.70 -8.44
C ASP A 305 -7.70 5.19 -8.14
N LEU A 306 -6.63 4.49 -8.52
CA LEU A 306 -6.48 3.05 -8.34
C LEU A 306 -5.47 2.76 -7.23
N PRO A 307 -5.81 1.90 -6.24
CA PRO A 307 -4.81 1.38 -5.33
C PRO A 307 -3.84 0.43 -6.06
N VAL A 308 -2.64 0.28 -5.51
CA VAL A 308 -1.60 -0.63 -6.03
C VAL A 308 -1.34 -1.74 -5.02
N GLN A 309 -1.66 -2.97 -5.39
CA GLN A 309 -1.29 -4.18 -4.66
C GLN A 309 0.14 -4.58 -5.03
N ILE A 310 1.03 -4.73 -4.04
CA ILE A 310 2.42 -5.17 -4.26
C ILE A 310 2.65 -6.48 -3.52
N HIS A 311 3.13 -7.49 -4.26
CA HIS A 311 3.60 -8.74 -3.68
C HIS A 311 4.81 -8.51 -2.78
N THR A 312 4.69 -8.79 -1.49
CA THR A 312 5.79 -8.70 -0.51
C THR A 312 5.86 -9.97 0.34
N GLY A 313 7.01 -10.26 0.93
CA GLY A 313 7.19 -11.48 1.73
C GLY A 313 7.28 -12.76 0.89
N LEU A 314 6.77 -13.87 1.44
CA LEU A 314 6.87 -15.18 0.80
C LEU A 314 6.38 -15.16 -0.64
N GLN A 315 7.05 -15.91 -1.50
CA GLN A 315 6.75 -16.05 -2.92
C GLN A 315 6.30 -17.49 -3.16
N ALA A 316 5.26 -17.65 -3.97
CA ALA A 316 4.73 -18.96 -4.35
C ALA A 316 5.77 -19.74 -5.16
N GLY A 317 5.65 -21.06 -5.11
CA GLY A 317 6.59 -22.01 -5.68
C GLY A 317 7.86 -22.23 -4.85
N ASN A 318 8.60 -23.27 -5.23
CA ASN A 318 9.88 -23.62 -4.60
C ASN A 318 11.05 -23.00 -5.37
N GLY A 319 11.91 -22.26 -4.66
CA GLY A 319 13.10 -21.62 -5.24
C GLY A 319 12.83 -20.20 -5.73
N ASN A 320 13.14 -19.21 -4.89
CA ASN A 320 13.01 -17.79 -5.17
C ASN A 320 14.14 -16.98 -4.52
N ILE A 321 14.44 -15.78 -5.03
CA ILE A 321 15.31 -14.82 -4.35
C ILE A 321 14.46 -14.07 -3.31
N ILE A 322 14.33 -14.65 -2.12
CA ILE A 322 13.40 -14.22 -1.07
C ILE A 322 13.63 -12.78 -0.56
N THR A 323 14.81 -12.21 -0.80
CA THR A 323 15.11 -10.81 -0.42
C THR A 323 14.49 -9.81 -1.39
N ASN A 324 14.14 -10.22 -2.61
CA ASN A 324 13.53 -9.33 -3.60
C ASN A 324 12.20 -8.74 -3.09
N SER A 325 11.47 -9.51 -2.28
CA SER A 325 10.16 -9.18 -1.74
C SER A 325 10.20 -8.50 -0.36
N ASN A 326 11.38 -8.12 0.15
CA ASN A 326 11.48 -7.35 1.39
C ASN A 326 10.72 -6.01 1.23
N PRO A 327 9.74 -5.71 2.10
CA PRO A 327 8.87 -4.55 1.92
C PRO A 327 9.59 -3.21 2.13
N THR A 328 10.71 -3.17 2.88
CA THR A 328 11.45 -1.92 3.16
C THR A 328 12.12 -1.34 1.92
N HIS A 329 12.34 -2.15 0.88
CA HIS A 329 12.84 -1.69 -0.41
C HIS A 329 11.88 -0.69 -1.09
N LEU A 330 10.58 -0.72 -0.76
CA LEU A 330 9.58 0.16 -1.35
C LEU A 330 9.62 1.60 -0.81
N THR A 331 10.36 1.89 0.26
CA THR A 331 10.35 3.20 0.94
C THR A 331 10.48 4.40 -0.01
N LYS A 332 11.37 4.34 -1.01
CA LYS A 332 11.54 5.40 -2.01
C LYS A 332 10.30 5.59 -2.90
N LEU A 333 9.71 4.48 -3.37
CA LEU A 333 8.50 4.51 -4.20
C LEU A 333 7.32 5.07 -3.40
N LEU A 334 7.15 4.63 -2.15
CA LEU A 334 6.08 5.09 -1.26
C LEU A 334 6.18 6.59 -0.97
N MET A 335 7.40 7.09 -0.73
CA MET A 335 7.67 8.52 -0.53
C MET A 335 7.40 9.36 -1.79
N ALA A 336 7.71 8.83 -2.97
CA ALA A 336 7.52 9.53 -4.23
C ALA A 336 6.04 9.65 -4.62
N HIS A 337 5.18 8.74 -4.14
CA HIS A 337 3.77 8.63 -4.55
C HIS A 337 2.80 8.70 -3.36
N PRO A 338 2.80 9.79 -2.56
CA PRO A 338 2.03 9.88 -1.32
C PRO A 338 0.51 9.90 -1.51
N ARG A 339 0.03 10.08 -2.75
CA ARG A 339 -1.39 10.12 -3.11
C ARG A 339 -1.96 8.79 -3.60
N VAL A 340 -1.11 7.76 -3.76
CA VAL A 340 -1.53 6.42 -4.18
C VAL A 340 -1.57 5.47 -3.00
N ASP A 341 -2.71 4.81 -2.78
CA ASP A 341 -2.87 3.78 -1.75
C ASP A 341 -2.12 2.50 -2.16
N PHE A 342 -1.12 2.07 -1.39
CA PHE A 342 -0.36 0.83 -1.59
C PHE A 342 -0.80 -0.26 -0.62
N CYS A 343 -1.24 -1.40 -1.13
CA CYS A 343 -1.57 -2.59 -0.34
C CYS A 343 -0.40 -3.58 -0.39
N LEU A 344 0.30 -3.76 0.73
CA LEU A 344 1.42 -4.68 0.82
C LEU A 344 0.94 -6.05 1.29
N PHE A 345 1.10 -7.03 0.41
CA PHE A 345 0.47 -8.34 0.53
C PHE A 345 1.19 -9.30 1.48
N HIS A 346 0.48 -10.38 1.83
CA HIS A 346 1.02 -11.55 2.51
C HIS A 346 1.52 -11.29 3.92
N GLY A 347 1.01 -10.21 4.52
CA GLY A 347 1.51 -9.69 5.78
C GLY A 347 3.03 -9.48 5.74
N SER A 348 3.60 -9.35 4.54
CA SER A 348 5.02 -9.42 4.22
C SER A 348 5.78 -10.56 4.88
N TYR A 349 5.23 -11.76 5.09
CA TYR A 349 5.94 -12.86 5.79
C TYR A 349 7.38 -13.06 5.28
N PRO A 350 8.43 -13.03 6.13
CA PRO A 350 8.41 -12.96 7.60
C PRO A 350 8.54 -11.54 8.21
N TYR A 351 8.51 -10.49 7.39
CA TYR A 351 8.80 -9.08 7.71
C TYR A 351 7.67 -8.30 8.40
N GLY A 352 6.82 -8.93 9.22
CA GLY A 352 5.59 -8.31 9.75
C GLY A 352 5.80 -7.06 10.61
N GLY A 353 6.92 -6.98 11.34
CA GLY A 353 7.29 -5.79 12.12
C GLY A 353 7.74 -4.63 11.21
N GLU A 354 8.51 -4.92 10.16
CA GLU A 354 8.88 -3.93 9.15
C GLU A 354 7.63 -3.40 8.42
N LEU A 355 6.70 -4.28 8.09
CA LEU A 355 5.41 -3.90 7.51
C LEU A 355 4.60 -2.98 8.45
N ALA A 356 4.61 -3.25 9.76
CA ALA A 356 3.97 -2.39 10.76
C ALA A 356 4.56 -0.97 10.74
N VAL A 357 5.89 -0.86 10.68
CA VAL A 357 6.60 0.43 10.60
C VAL A 357 6.22 1.17 9.32
N LEU A 358 6.18 0.50 8.17
CA LEU A 358 5.77 1.13 6.90
C LEU A 358 4.32 1.63 6.98
N ALA A 359 3.38 0.78 7.42
CA ALA A 359 1.97 1.17 7.53
C ALA A 359 1.72 2.28 8.57
N LYS A 360 2.57 2.38 9.61
CA LYS A 360 2.53 3.47 10.59
C LYS A 360 3.11 4.78 10.04
N ASN A 361 4.22 4.70 9.33
CA ASN A 361 4.98 5.87 8.89
C ASN A 361 4.44 6.50 7.61
N PHE A 362 3.84 5.71 6.72
CA PHE A 362 3.34 6.15 5.43
C PHE A 362 1.80 6.18 5.42
N PRO A 363 1.16 7.36 5.32
CA PRO A 363 -0.30 7.48 5.30
C PRO A 363 -0.98 6.61 4.25
N ASN A 364 -0.30 6.41 3.12
CA ASN A 364 -0.76 5.71 1.94
C ASN A 364 -0.41 4.20 1.90
N VAL A 365 0.12 3.61 2.97
CA VAL A 365 0.45 2.16 3.03
C VAL A 365 -0.55 1.37 3.87
N TYR A 366 -1.07 0.28 3.32
CA TYR A 366 -2.02 -0.65 3.93
C TYR A 366 -1.39 -2.03 4.10
N ILE A 367 -1.72 -2.67 5.22
CA ILE A 367 -1.39 -4.07 5.48
C ILE A 367 -2.48 -4.92 4.85
N ASP A 368 -2.09 -5.83 3.95
CA ASP A 368 -2.99 -6.85 3.43
C ASP A 368 -2.51 -8.25 3.88
N MET A 369 -3.37 -8.93 4.63
CA MET A 369 -3.14 -10.27 5.17
C MET A 369 -3.47 -11.38 4.17
N CYS A 370 -3.79 -11.05 2.91
CA CYS A 370 -3.94 -12.00 1.81
C CYS A 370 -2.92 -13.14 1.91
N TRP A 371 -3.33 -14.41 1.80
CA TRP A 371 -2.48 -15.61 1.98
C TRP A 371 -1.96 -15.91 3.42
N SER A 372 -1.84 -14.92 4.29
CA SER A 372 -1.06 -15.00 5.55
C SER A 372 -1.51 -16.11 6.51
N ALA A 373 -2.82 -16.31 6.65
CA ALA A 373 -3.38 -17.25 7.64
C ALA A 373 -2.96 -18.70 7.37
N ILE A 374 -2.69 -19.04 6.10
CA ILE A 374 -2.29 -20.39 5.68
C ILE A 374 -0.79 -20.53 5.49
N ILE A 375 -0.04 -19.43 5.33
CA ILE A 375 1.43 -19.46 5.46
C ILE A 375 1.80 -19.88 6.88
N SER A 376 1.26 -19.17 7.88
CA SER A 376 1.45 -19.49 9.29
C SER A 376 0.33 -18.85 10.13
N PRO A 377 -0.57 -19.67 10.72
CA PRO A 377 -1.59 -19.17 11.64
C PRO A 377 -0.99 -18.40 12.82
N SER A 378 0.13 -18.90 13.37
CA SER A 378 0.82 -18.26 14.50
C SER A 378 1.45 -16.91 14.12
N TYR A 379 2.02 -16.79 12.91
CA TYR A 379 2.49 -15.51 12.40
C TYR A 379 1.35 -14.50 12.29
N SER A 380 0.23 -14.93 11.69
CA SER A 380 -0.94 -14.08 11.48
C SER A 380 -1.54 -13.62 12.81
N LYS A 381 -1.65 -14.53 13.79
CA LYS A 381 -2.11 -14.21 15.15
C LYS A 381 -1.17 -13.19 15.81
N ARG A 382 0.13 -13.50 15.86
CA ARG A 382 1.15 -12.64 16.49
C ARG A 382 1.12 -11.23 15.93
N TYR A 383 1.17 -11.09 14.61
CA TYR A 383 1.24 -9.77 14.00
C TYR A 383 -0.09 -9.05 13.96
N LEU A 384 -1.24 -9.74 13.89
CA LEU A 384 -2.53 -9.07 14.05
C LEU A 384 -2.67 -8.48 15.46
N HIS A 385 -2.17 -9.15 16.52
CA HIS A 385 -2.08 -8.54 17.85
C HIS A 385 -1.28 -7.23 17.82
N GLU A 386 -0.09 -7.25 17.25
CA GLU A 386 0.83 -6.11 17.22
C GLU A 386 0.32 -4.97 16.31
N TRP A 387 -0.27 -5.31 15.15
CA TRP A 387 -0.77 -4.32 14.20
C TRP A 387 -1.99 -3.58 14.72
N ILE A 388 -2.89 -4.23 15.48
CA ILE A 388 -4.02 -3.55 16.15
C ILE A 388 -3.53 -2.47 17.13
N GLU A 389 -2.32 -2.61 17.68
CA GLU A 389 -1.71 -1.65 18.60
C GLU A 389 -0.93 -0.56 17.86
N THR A 390 -0.24 -0.96 16.80
CA THR A 390 0.75 -0.11 16.14
C THR A 390 0.12 0.74 15.05
N VAL A 391 -0.80 0.18 14.27
CA VAL A 391 -1.33 0.74 13.02
C VAL A 391 -2.83 1.06 13.19
N PRO A 392 -3.33 2.21 12.70
CA PRO A 392 -4.75 2.50 12.70
C PRO A 392 -5.58 1.38 12.05
N ALA A 393 -6.65 0.95 12.71
CA ALA A 393 -7.44 -0.21 12.28
C ALA A 393 -8.06 -0.07 10.88
N ASN A 394 -8.16 1.15 10.31
CA ASN A 394 -8.61 1.38 8.93
C ASN A 394 -7.55 1.02 7.87
N LYS A 395 -6.34 0.63 8.29
CA LYS A 395 -5.22 0.32 7.41
C LYS A 395 -4.87 -1.17 7.32
N ILE A 396 -5.70 -2.03 7.89
CA ILE A 396 -5.50 -3.49 7.93
C ILE A 396 -6.62 -4.16 7.13
N LEU A 397 -6.26 -5.03 6.20
CA LEU A 397 -7.14 -5.88 5.42
C LEU A 397 -6.84 -7.32 5.85
N ALA A 398 -7.79 -7.97 6.53
CA ALA A 398 -7.53 -9.24 7.22
C ALA A 398 -7.71 -10.49 6.32
N PHE A 399 -8.19 -10.32 5.08
CA PHE A 399 -8.44 -11.46 4.20
C PHE A 399 -8.29 -11.15 2.71
N GLY A 400 -7.54 -12.04 2.05
CA GLY A 400 -7.52 -12.30 0.63
C GLY A 400 -7.10 -13.77 0.47
N GLY A 401 -7.82 -14.57 -0.30
CA GLY A 401 -7.58 -16.01 -0.28
C GLY A 401 -6.31 -16.43 -1.04
N ASP A 402 -6.02 -15.76 -2.15
CA ASP A 402 -4.90 -16.04 -3.07
C ASP A 402 -4.92 -17.46 -3.63
N TYR A 403 -6.11 -18.03 -3.88
CA TYR A 403 -6.28 -19.40 -4.34
C TYR A 403 -6.79 -19.50 -5.77
N SER A 404 -6.44 -20.62 -6.42
CA SER A 404 -7.02 -21.03 -7.70
C SER A 404 -8.16 -22.05 -7.56
N VAL A 405 -8.43 -22.52 -6.35
CA VAL A 405 -9.45 -23.52 -6.03
C VAL A 405 -10.45 -22.96 -5.02
N VAL A 406 -11.73 -22.90 -5.41
CA VAL A 406 -12.79 -22.24 -4.64
C VAL A 406 -13.04 -22.88 -3.26
N GLU A 407 -12.91 -24.20 -3.12
CA GLU A 407 -12.99 -24.88 -1.83
C GLU A 407 -11.90 -24.42 -0.84
N LEU A 408 -10.70 -24.12 -1.37
CA LEU A 408 -9.57 -23.70 -0.55
C LEU A 408 -9.71 -22.24 -0.11
N VAL A 409 -10.40 -21.40 -0.90
CA VAL A 409 -10.84 -20.06 -0.47
C VAL A 409 -11.71 -20.15 0.80
N TYR A 410 -12.70 -21.05 0.81
CA TYR A 410 -13.54 -21.27 1.98
C TYR A 410 -12.72 -21.71 3.19
N ALA A 411 -11.87 -22.72 3.04
CA ALA A 411 -11.08 -23.24 4.14
C ALA A 411 -10.09 -22.19 4.69
N HIS A 412 -9.50 -21.36 3.82
CA HIS A 412 -8.69 -20.23 4.23
C HIS A 412 -9.53 -19.18 5.00
N ALA A 413 -10.73 -18.83 4.51
CA ALA A 413 -11.61 -17.90 5.21
C ALA A 413 -11.99 -18.40 6.62
N VAL A 414 -12.20 -19.71 6.79
CA VAL A 414 -12.41 -20.33 8.11
C VAL A 414 -11.20 -20.09 9.03
N MET A 415 -9.98 -20.33 8.53
CA MET A 415 -8.76 -20.09 9.31
C MET A 415 -8.58 -18.60 9.66
N ALA A 416 -8.79 -17.70 8.71
CA ALA A 416 -8.67 -16.27 8.93
C ALA A 416 -9.69 -15.75 9.96
N ARG A 417 -10.96 -16.17 9.88
CA ARG A 417 -11.99 -15.81 10.87
C ARG A 417 -11.63 -16.30 12.26
N ARG A 418 -11.15 -17.54 12.40
CA ARG A 418 -10.71 -18.09 13.69
C ARG A 418 -9.59 -17.25 14.29
N ILE A 419 -8.57 -16.91 13.50
CA ILE A 419 -7.45 -16.07 13.94
C ILE A 419 -7.96 -14.69 14.38
N VAL A 420 -8.78 -14.03 13.57
CA VAL A 420 -9.35 -12.71 13.91
C VAL A 420 -10.16 -12.78 15.21
N ALA A 421 -11.05 -13.78 15.35
CA ALA A 421 -11.85 -13.96 16.55
C ALA A 421 -10.98 -14.19 17.78
N GLU A 422 -10.01 -15.10 17.72
CA GLU A 422 -9.10 -15.37 18.84
C GLU A 422 -8.33 -14.13 19.28
N VAL A 423 -7.72 -13.39 18.34
CA VAL A 423 -6.98 -12.17 18.65
C VAL A 423 -7.87 -11.16 19.35
N LEU A 424 -9.08 -10.93 18.83
CA LEU A 424 -10.01 -9.96 19.40
C LEU A 424 -10.56 -10.38 20.76
N ILE A 425 -10.81 -11.69 20.96
CA ILE A 425 -11.19 -12.24 22.25
C ILE A 425 -10.07 -12.02 23.27
N GLU A 426 -8.83 -12.27 22.88
CA GLU A 426 -7.66 -12.06 23.73
C GLU A 426 -7.45 -10.57 24.07
N LYS A 427 -7.61 -9.66 23.09
CA LYS A 427 -7.56 -8.20 23.34
C LYS A 427 -8.65 -7.70 24.28
N VAL A 428 -9.84 -8.31 24.24
CA VAL A 428 -10.93 -7.98 25.18
C VAL A 428 -10.70 -8.60 26.55
N SER A 429 -10.20 -9.83 26.59
CA SER A 429 -9.86 -10.52 27.84
C SER A 429 -8.77 -9.80 28.62
N SER A 430 -7.79 -9.18 27.94
CA SER A 430 -6.74 -8.39 28.59
C SER A 430 -7.18 -6.97 28.97
N GLY A 431 -8.36 -6.53 28.53
CA GLY A 431 -8.86 -5.18 28.74
C GLY A 431 -8.18 -4.12 27.88
N TYR A 432 -7.53 -4.51 26.78
CA TYR A 432 -6.98 -3.59 25.78
C TYR A 432 -8.07 -3.01 24.86
N LEU A 433 -9.09 -3.80 24.55
CA LEU A 433 -10.31 -3.37 23.84
C LEU A 433 -11.54 -3.69 24.67
N SER A 434 -12.58 -2.88 24.53
CA SER A 434 -13.94 -3.29 24.90
C SER A 434 -14.51 -4.24 23.85
N GLU A 435 -15.54 -5.01 24.22
CA GLU A 435 -16.24 -5.89 23.28
C GLU A 435 -16.77 -5.11 22.06
N LYS A 436 -17.27 -3.90 22.27
CA LYS A 436 -17.78 -3.02 21.20
C LYS A 436 -16.66 -2.63 20.23
N GLU A 437 -15.50 -2.25 20.74
CA GLU A 437 -14.35 -1.89 19.91
C GLU A 437 -13.83 -3.10 19.13
N ALA A 438 -13.75 -4.27 19.75
CA ALA A 438 -13.35 -5.51 19.08
C ALA A 438 -14.27 -5.85 17.89
N ILE A 439 -15.59 -5.77 18.07
CA ILE A 439 -16.55 -5.99 16.99
C ILE A 439 -16.42 -4.93 15.89
N ALA A 440 -16.18 -3.67 16.26
CA ALA A 440 -15.96 -2.60 15.28
C ALA A 440 -14.66 -2.79 14.48
N VAL A 441 -13.58 -3.27 15.12
CA VAL A 441 -12.32 -3.63 14.46
C VAL A 441 -12.54 -4.79 13.49
N ALA A 442 -13.22 -5.86 13.93
CA ALA A 442 -13.56 -6.99 13.06
C ALA A 442 -14.28 -6.53 11.78
N GLN A 443 -15.31 -5.69 11.94
CA GLN A 443 -16.10 -5.15 10.83
C GLN A 443 -15.23 -4.34 9.85
N ARG A 444 -14.25 -3.59 10.36
CA ARG A 444 -13.31 -2.85 9.51
C ARG A 444 -12.39 -3.77 8.73
N ILE A 445 -11.65 -4.62 9.44
CA ILE A 445 -10.54 -5.36 8.83
C ILE A 445 -11.01 -6.48 7.88
N LEU A 446 -12.20 -7.05 8.09
CA LEU A 446 -12.76 -8.10 7.23
C LEU A 446 -13.61 -7.56 6.07
N ARG A 447 -14.06 -6.31 6.12
CA ARG A 447 -15.03 -5.78 5.14
C ARG A 447 -14.81 -4.31 4.79
N THR A 448 -15.03 -3.41 5.75
CA THR A 448 -15.19 -1.97 5.44
C THR A 448 -13.93 -1.38 4.82
N ASN A 449 -12.75 -1.76 5.30
CA ASN A 449 -11.50 -1.22 4.78
C ASN A 449 -11.28 -1.61 3.31
N ALA A 450 -11.60 -2.83 2.91
CA ALA A 450 -11.45 -3.27 1.52
C ALA A 450 -12.43 -2.52 0.59
N LEU A 451 -13.68 -2.30 1.04
CA LEU A 451 -14.65 -1.48 0.29
C LEU A 451 -14.13 -0.07 0.03
N GLU A 452 -13.50 0.54 1.05
CA GLU A 452 -12.92 1.87 0.99
C GLU A 452 -11.65 1.93 0.11
N VAL A 453 -10.70 1.00 0.31
CA VAL A 453 -9.42 0.93 -0.43
C VAL A 453 -9.68 0.75 -1.93
N PHE A 454 -10.48 -0.25 -2.30
CA PHE A 454 -10.73 -0.61 -3.71
C PHE A 454 -11.91 0.15 -4.33
N ARG A 455 -12.36 1.23 -3.68
CA ARG A 455 -13.41 2.14 -4.18
C ARG A 455 -14.70 1.41 -4.58
N LEU A 456 -15.04 0.30 -3.91
CA LEU A 456 -16.11 -0.62 -4.32
C LEU A 456 -17.52 -0.07 -4.10
N GLN A 457 -17.67 0.94 -3.25
CA GLN A 457 -18.92 1.65 -2.99
C GLN A 457 -18.86 3.13 -3.41
N GLY A 458 -17.91 3.48 -4.28
CA GLY A 458 -17.56 4.86 -4.59
C GLY A 458 -16.51 5.43 -3.65
N HIS A 459 -16.14 6.69 -3.88
CA HIS A 459 -15.12 7.40 -3.10
C HIS A 459 -15.67 7.66 -1.70
N SER A 460 -15.26 6.84 -0.72
CA SER A 460 -15.65 6.97 0.69
C SER A 460 -14.50 7.39 1.60
N ARG A 461 -13.34 7.69 1.01
CA ARG A 461 -12.11 8.05 1.73
C ARG A 461 -11.69 9.46 1.48
N LYS A 462 -12.49 10.40 1.96
CA LYS A 462 -12.01 11.76 2.18
C LYS A 462 -12.65 12.28 3.46
N PRO A 463 -11.92 13.04 4.30
CA PRO A 463 -12.57 13.87 5.30
C PRO A 463 -13.67 14.76 4.68
N ASP A 464 -13.66 15.01 3.36
CA ASP A 464 -14.71 15.69 2.58
C ASP A 464 -16.14 15.18 2.80
N ASP A 465 -16.32 13.89 3.09
CA ASP A 465 -17.63 13.30 3.34
C ASP A 465 -18.12 13.58 4.77
N LEU A 466 -17.23 14.08 5.64
CA LEU A 466 -17.63 14.55 6.97
C LEU A 466 -18.52 15.76 6.80
N ALA A 467 -19.79 15.60 7.21
CA ALA A 467 -20.82 16.62 7.10
C ALA A 467 -20.38 18.00 7.64
N VAL A 468 -19.47 18.03 8.63
CA VAL A 468 -18.91 19.27 9.18
C VAL A 468 -18.09 20.08 8.17
N LEU A 469 -17.37 19.44 7.24
CA LEU A 469 -16.56 20.12 6.22
C LEU A 469 -17.40 20.69 5.08
N ASN A 470 -18.65 20.26 4.95
CA ASN A 470 -19.59 20.77 3.95
C ASN A 470 -20.44 21.96 4.46
N ARG A 471 -20.37 22.27 5.76
CA ARG A 471 -21.09 23.41 6.36
C ARG A 471 -20.49 24.74 5.87
N PRO A 472 -21.30 25.73 5.47
CA PRO A 472 -20.79 27.05 5.10
C PRO A 472 -19.94 27.68 6.20
N GLY A 473 -18.92 28.45 5.81
CA GLY A 473 -18.04 29.18 6.73
C GLY A 473 -16.56 28.90 6.50
N ASN A 474 -15.73 29.45 7.40
CA ASN A 474 -14.27 29.45 7.26
C ASN A 474 -13.67 28.05 7.15
N LEU A 475 -14.23 27.05 7.85
CA LEU A 475 -13.71 25.67 7.79
C LEU A 475 -13.86 25.06 6.40
N LYS A 476 -15.01 25.23 5.73
CA LYS A 476 -15.22 24.74 4.37
C LYS A 476 -14.32 25.45 3.37
N GLN A 477 -14.23 26.78 3.46
CA GLN A 477 -13.35 27.57 2.58
C GLN A 477 -11.89 27.15 2.76
N TRP A 478 -11.42 27.05 4.00
CA TRP A 478 -10.08 26.57 4.34
C TRP A 478 -9.84 25.17 3.76
N TRP A 479 -10.77 24.24 4.00
CA TRP A 479 -10.67 22.86 3.55
C TRP A 479 -10.64 22.74 2.02
N GLN A 480 -11.46 23.52 1.30
CA GLN A 480 -11.48 23.54 -0.16
C GLN A 480 -10.17 24.09 -0.74
N ILE A 481 -9.62 25.17 -0.17
CA ILE A 481 -8.35 25.76 -0.61
C ILE A 481 -7.18 24.80 -0.33
N HIS A 482 -7.11 24.24 0.88
CA HIS A 482 -6.04 23.32 1.30
C HIS A 482 -5.86 22.14 0.33
N ARG A 483 -6.96 21.66 -0.24
CA ARG A 483 -7.00 20.55 -1.20
C ARG A 483 -6.75 20.92 -2.65
N SER A 484 -6.61 22.19 -2.96
CA SER A 484 -6.39 22.68 -4.31
C SER A 484 -4.93 23.04 -4.55
N THR A 485 -4.52 23.04 -5.81
CA THR A 485 -3.25 23.64 -6.24
C THR A 485 -3.38 25.15 -6.49
N LYS A 486 -4.57 25.71 -6.29
CA LYS A 486 -4.86 27.11 -6.59
C LYS A 486 -4.13 28.04 -5.62
N GLY A 487 -3.70 29.18 -6.16
CA GLY A 487 -3.09 30.26 -5.41
C GLY A 487 -1.63 30.03 -5.01
N PHE A 488 -1.03 28.86 -5.27
CA PHE A 488 0.39 28.67 -5.02
C PHE A 488 1.21 29.58 -5.93
N ILE A 489 2.18 30.29 -5.34
CA ILE A 489 3.21 30.99 -6.11
C ILE A 489 4.14 29.92 -6.67
N ARG A 490 4.24 29.86 -8.00
CA ARG A 490 5.00 28.83 -8.71
C ARG A 490 6.19 29.39 -9.47
N ASP A 491 6.09 30.63 -9.91
CA ASP A 491 7.17 31.32 -10.61
C ASP A 491 7.98 32.11 -9.58
N TRP A 492 9.24 31.72 -9.44
CA TRP A 492 10.16 32.27 -8.45
C TRP A 492 11.46 32.67 -9.11
N ILE A 493 12.06 33.75 -8.62
CA ILE A 493 13.48 34.03 -8.82
C ILE A 493 14.19 33.71 -7.50
N VAL A 494 15.16 32.79 -7.53
CA VAL A 494 15.80 32.27 -6.30
C VAL A 494 17.31 32.47 -6.30
N VAL A 495 17.89 32.68 -5.12
CA VAL A 495 19.35 32.78 -4.95
C VAL A 495 19.80 32.17 -3.63
N GLY A 496 20.91 31.46 -3.68
CA GLY A 496 21.49 30.72 -2.58
C GLY A 496 22.49 29.69 -3.11
N PRO A 497 23.09 28.87 -2.23
CA PRO A 497 23.03 28.98 -0.77
C PRO A 497 23.99 30.06 -0.26
N PHE A 498 23.57 30.82 0.75
CA PHE A 498 24.47 31.64 1.57
C PHE A 498 24.85 30.90 2.85
N GLU A 499 25.97 31.31 3.46
CA GLU A 499 26.41 30.84 4.77
C GLU A 499 25.32 31.07 5.84
N PHE A 500 25.16 30.10 6.74
CA PHE A 500 24.11 30.12 7.75
C PHE A 500 24.23 31.30 8.73
N GLY A 501 25.44 31.59 9.22
CA GLY A 501 25.68 32.70 10.16
C GLY A 501 24.79 32.61 11.42
N SER A 502 24.07 33.69 11.74
CA SER A 502 23.05 33.73 12.80
C SER A 502 21.62 33.45 12.29
N GLY A 503 21.48 32.72 11.17
CA GLY A 503 20.20 32.35 10.57
C GLY A 503 19.45 33.53 9.94
N LEU A 504 18.13 33.59 10.13
CA LEU A 504 17.26 34.66 9.61
C LEU A 504 17.69 36.09 9.97
N ASP A 505 18.29 36.27 11.15
CA ASP A 505 18.69 37.59 11.64
C ASP A 505 20.03 38.08 11.05
N ASN A 506 20.77 37.23 10.33
CA ASN A 506 22.00 37.62 9.64
C ASN A 506 21.67 38.41 8.36
N PRO A 507 21.90 39.74 8.27
CA PRO A 507 21.58 40.49 7.06
C PRO A 507 22.46 40.02 5.89
N LEU A 508 21.84 39.69 4.76
CA LEU A 508 22.54 39.28 3.53
C LEU A 508 22.19 40.21 2.37
N PRO A 509 23.06 40.31 1.34
CA PRO A 509 22.92 41.29 0.26
C PRO A 509 21.56 41.34 -0.46
N PRO A 510 20.82 40.22 -0.67
CA PRO A 510 19.48 40.27 -1.25
C PRO A 510 18.46 41.12 -0.48
N GLU A 511 18.70 41.43 0.80
CA GLU A 511 17.84 42.28 1.63
C GLU A 511 17.98 43.78 1.29
N GLU A 512 19.14 44.19 0.75
CA GLU A 512 19.48 45.61 0.55
C GLU A 512 19.40 46.04 -0.92
N SER A 513 19.49 45.09 -1.87
CA SER A 513 19.47 45.38 -3.30
C SER A 513 18.25 44.77 -4.00
N ASN A 514 17.40 45.63 -4.56
CA ASN A 514 16.29 45.25 -5.45
C ASN A 514 16.75 44.82 -6.86
N ASN A 515 18.04 44.53 -7.05
CA ASN A 515 18.62 44.25 -8.36
C ASN A 515 18.88 42.75 -8.56
N ILE A 516 17.92 42.09 -9.23
CA ILE A 516 17.95 40.68 -9.61
C ILE A 516 19.07 40.31 -10.63
N SER A 517 19.89 41.28 -11.07
CA SER A 517 21.00 41.06 -12.01
C SER A 517 22.38 40.88 -11.33
N HIS A 518 22.46 40.95 -10.00
CA HIS A 518 23.72 40.89 -9.27
C HIS A 518 24.21 39.45 -9.02
N THR A 519 25.53 39.27 -9.06
CA THR A 519 26.22 38.07 -8.57
C THR A 519 26.64 38.28 -7.11
N PHE A 520 26.48 37.27 -6.26
CA PHE A 520 26.85 37.31 -4.85
C PHE A 520 27.93 36.30 -4.49
N ASN A 521 28.59 36.51 -3.36
CA ASN A 521 29.42 35.48 -2.74
C ASN A 521 28.51 34.59 -1.89
N GLY A 522 28.29 33.35 -2.34
CA GLY A 522 27.56 32.31 -1.61
C GLY A 522 28.47 31.48 -0.70
N ALA A 523 27.93 30.38 -0.19
CA ALA A 523 28.67 29.41 0.63
C ALA A 523 29.71 28.66 -0.21
N GLY A 524 30.92 29.23 -0.33
CA GLY A 524 32.06 28.63 -1.01
C GLY A 524 32.24 28.93 -2.51
N GLU A 525 31.28 29.59 -3.16
CA GLU A 525 31.35 29.98 -4.57
C GLU A 525 30.50 31.21 -4.92
N LYS A 526 30.58 31.68 -6.17
CA LYS A 526 29.73 32.77 -6.66
C LYS A 526 28.35 32.23 -7.05
N ILE A 527 27.31 32.87 -6.56
CA ILE A 527 25.91 32.52 -6.81
C ILE A 527 25.17 33.67 -7.51
N TYR A 528 24.10 33.33 -8.22
CA TYR A 528 23.29 34.28 -8.99
C TYR A 528 21.82 33.88 -8.91
N TRP A 529 20.93 34.83 -9.22
CA TRP A 529 19.49 34.60 -9.28
C TRP A 529 19.13 33.63 -10.41
N GLN A 530 18.28 32.65 -10.12
CA GLN A 530 17.82 31.63 -11.06
C GLN A 530 16.29 31.64 -11.13
N ASN A 531 15.72 31.61 -12.34
CA ASN A 531 14.28 31.44 -12.52
C ASN A 531 13.91 29.98 -12.26
N VAL A 532 12.87 29.77 -11.45
CA VAL A 532 12.39 28.44 -11.08
C VAL A 532 10.88 28.43 -11.18
N LEU A 533 10.37 27.61 -12.09
CA LEU A 533 8.95 27.29 -12.18
C LEU A 533 8.68 25.96 -11.45
N THR A 534 7.93 26.00 -10.36
CA THR A 534 7.55 24.79 -9.63
C THR A 534 6.45 24.03 -10.37
N ASN A 535 6.32 22.74 -10.08
CA ASN A 535 5.14 21.97 -10.48
C ASN A 535 3.87 22.50 -9.77
N GLU A 536 2.71 21.92 -10.10
CA GLU A 536 1.41 22.37 -9.56
C GLU A 536 1.28 22.28 -8.04
N SER A 537 2.10 21.47 -7.37
CA SER A 537 2.09 21.38 -5.90
C SER A 537 2.59 22.65 -5.21
N GLY A 538 3.22 23.57 -5.96
CA GLY A 538 3.79 24.81 -5.41
C GLY A 538 5.06 24.60 -4.58
N HIS A 539 5.61 23.37 -4.56
CA HIS A 539 6.83 23.08 -3.80
C HIS A 539 8.07 23.62 -4.51
N LEU A 540 8.68 24.64 -3.94
CA LEU A 540 10.01 25.10 -4.33
C LEU A 540 11.07 24.33 -3.54
N ASN A 541 11.77 23.41 -4.21
CA ASN A 541 12.82 22.59 -3.59
C ASN A 541 14.21 23.18 -3.85
N PHE A 542 14.76 23.89 -2.88
CA PHE A 542 16.08 24.54 -3.00
C PHE A 542 17.23 23.54 -3.21
N LEU A 543 17.11 22.30 -2.71
CA LEU A 543 18.16 21.29 -2.91
C LEU A 543 18.31 20.92 -4.39
N SER A 544 17.19 20.79 -5.10
CA SER A 544 17.20 20.51 -6.53
C SER A 544 17.76 21.68 -7.33
N VAL A 545 17.47 22.92 -6.88
CA VAL A 545 17.99 24.12 -7.55
C VAL A 545 19.50 24.26 -7.36
N PHE A 546 20.00 24.05 -6.13
CA PHE A 546 21.41 24.29 -5.78
C PHE A 546 22.29 23.04 -5.83
N GLN A 547 21.84 21.96 -6.46
CA GLN A 547 22.52 20.66 -6.45
C GLN A 547 23.97 20.73 -6.97
N ASN A 548 24.26 21.60 -7.93
CA ASN A 548 25.60 21.78 -8.49
C ASN A 548 26.53 22.65 -7.62
N SER A 549 25.93 23.56 -6.85
CA SER A 549 26.63 24.52 -5.99
C SER A 549 27.02 23.93 -4.64
N LEU A 550 26.20 23.00 -4.17
CA LEU A 550 26.46 22.24 -2.98
C LEU A 550 27.45 21.11 -3.32
N LYS A 551 28.68 21.17 -2.80
CA LYS A 551 29.58 20.00 -2.78
C LYS A 551 29.07 19.00 -1.75
N ILE A 552 27.94 18.32 -2.05
CA ILE A 552 27.18 17.51 -1.08
C ILE A 552 27.98 16.27 -0.68
N GLN A 553 28.54 16.26 0.54
CA GLN A 553 28.48 15.05 1.36
C GLN A 553 27.10 15.07 2.04
N GLN A 554 26.26 14.05 1.79
CA GLN A 554 24.91 13.94 2.35
C GLN A 554 24.98 14.04 3.89
N GLY A 555 24.62 15.18 4.47
CA GLY A 555 24.58 15.35 5.93
C GLY A 555 24.57 16.81 6.43
N ASP A 556 25.43 17.68 5.89
CA ASP A 556 25.72 19.02 6.45
C ASP A 556 25.27 20.17 5.54
N LEU A 557 23.98 20.24 5.21
CA LEU A 557 23.43 21.28 4.32
C LEU A 557 22.81 22.45 5.08
N THR A 558 23.55 23.05 6.02
CA THR A 558 23.11 24.29 6.68
C THR A 558 23.30 25.49 5.75
N GLY A 559 22.32 26.38 5.64
CA GLY A 559 22.46 27.57 4.80
C GLY A 559 21.21 28.43 4.73
N MET A 560 21.31 29.52 3.96
CA MET A 560 20.23 30.46 3.72
C MET A 560 19.93 30.57 2.22
N ALA A 561 18.66 30.71 1.87
CA ALA A 561 18.21 30.93 0.49
C ALA A 561 17.12 31.98 0.46
N TYR A 562 17.03 32.68 -0.67
CA TYR A 562 16.00 33.66 -0.95
C TYR A 562 15.16 33.22 -2.15
N ALA A 563 13.88 33.52 -2.07
CA ALA A 563 12.92 33.38 -3.17
C ALA A 563 12.14 34.69 -3.32
N TYR A 564 12.06 35.20 -4.53
CA TYR A 564 11.42 36.45 -4.90
C TYR A 564 10.27 36.21 -5.88
N ALA A 565 9.17 36.93 -5.69
CA ALA A 565 8.03 36.95 -6.60
C ALA A 565 7.36 38.34 -6.65
N GLU A 566 6.67 38.63 -7.76
CA GLU A 566 5.86 39.84 -7.94
C GLU A 566 4.37 39.48 -8.01
N ILE A 567 3.56 40.11 -7.16
CA ILE A 567 2.12 39.88 -7.02
C ILE A 567 1.37 41.12 -7.52
N SER A 568 0.56 40.97 -8.56
CA SER A 568 -0.29 42.03 -9.11
C SER A 568 -1.68 41.98 -8.48
N SER A 569 -2.17 43.11 -7.98
CA SER A 569 -3.53 43.24 -7.47
C SER A 569 -4.26 44.42 -8.13
N PRO A 570 -5.51 44.24 -8.62
CA PRO A 570 -6.24 45.31 -9.31
C PRO A 570 -6.76 46.40 -8.34
N VAL A 571 -6.87 46.06 -7.05
CA VAL A 571 -7.36 46.93 -5.98
C VAL A 571 -6.48 46.78 -4.74
N THR A 572 -6.55 47.74 -3.82
CA THR A 572 -5.95 47.58 -2.50
C THR A 572 -6.87 46.70 -1.65
N LYS A 573 -6.40 45.54 -1.20
CA LYS A 573 -7.21 44.59 -0.42
C LYS A 573 -6.40 43.81 0.61
N ASN A 574 -7.10 43.36 1.67
CA ASN A 574 -6.56 42.39 2.62
C ASN A 574 -6.87 40.99 2.11
N ILE A 575 -5.86 40.13 2.10
CA ILE A 575 -6.04 38.70 1.80
C ILE A 575 -5.31 37.87 2.85
N ARG A 576 -5.58 36.57 2.85
CA ARG A 576 -4.79 35.62 3.62
C ARG A 576 -3.73 35.00 2.72
N MET A 577 -2.55 34.81 3.25
CA MET A 577 -1.44 34.09 2.63
C MET A 577 -1.06 32.91 3.53
N SER A 578 -0.74 31.77 2.95
CA SER A 578 -0.16 30.64 3.67
C SER A 578 1.33 30.50 3.38
N LEU A 579 2.06 30.00 4.36
CA LEU A 579 3.50 29.75 4.31
C LEU A 579 3.80 28.32 4.75
N GLY A 580 4.63 27.63 3.99
CA GLY A 580 5.27 26.37 4.37
C GLY A 580 6.77 26.44 4.12
N SER A 581 7.59 26.56 5.16
CA SER A 581 9.06 26.55 5.02
C SER A 581 9.65 25.34 5.69
N ASN A 582 10.75 24.82 5.14
CA ASN A 582 11.71 24.07 5.93
C ASN A 582 12.39 25.04 6.88
N ASP A 583 12.49 24.63 8.14
CA ASP A 583 12.91 25.45 9.25
C ASP A 583 12.26 26.85 9.28
N GLY A 584 12.99 27.85 9.77
CA GLY A 584 12.51 29.22 9.89
C GLY A 584 12.43 29.97 8.57
N ALA A 585 11.62 31.02 8.56
CA ALA A 585 11.54 31.93 7.44
C ALA A 585 11.36 33.39 7.89
N LYS A 586 11.78 34.30 7.02
CA LYS A 586 11.57 35.74 7.14
C LYS A 586 11.02 36.27 5.82
N ILE A 587 9.94 37.04 5.88
CA ILE A 587 9.20 37.49 4.69
C ILE A 587 9.08 39.00 4.71
N TRP A 588 9.39 39.60 3.56
CA TRP A 588 9.13 40.99 3.26
C TRP A 588 8.04 41.10 2.20
N LEU A 589 7.07 41.96 2.45
CA LEU A 589 6.08 42.41 1.47
C LEU A 589 6.22 43.91 1.31
N ASN A 590 6.56 44.37 0.09
CA ASN A 590 6.84 45.78 -0.20
C ASN A 590 7.84 46.40 0.80
N ASP A 591 8.99 45.72 0.97
CA ASP A 591 10.09 46.12 1.86
C ASP A 591 9.75 46.12 3.36
N THR A 592 8.53 45.68 3.74
CA THR A 592 8.09 45.58 5.14
C THR A 592 8.12 44.13 5.60
N ILE A 593 8.76 43.85 6.74
CA ILE A 593 8.77 42.50 7.33
C ILE A 593 7.35 42.16 7.81
N ILE A 594 6.76 41.10 7.27
CA ILE A 594 5.44 40.59 7.67
C ILE A 594 5.53 39.26 8.43
N TYR A 595 6.70 38.62 8.44
CA TYR A 595 6.96 37.40 9.17
C TYR A 595 8.45 37.26 9.47
N ASN A 596 8.80 36.84 10.68
CA ASN A 596 10.17 36.45 11.06
C ASN A 596 10.08 35.44 12.20
N LYS A 597 10.33 34.16 11.93
CA LYS A 597 10.35 33.11 12.98
C LYS A 597 11.43 32.08 12.70
N HIS A 598 12.30 31.87 13.68
CA HIS A 598 13.17 30.71 13.76
C HIS A 598 12.40 29.51 14.33
N ILE A 599 12.36 28.41 13.60
CA ILE A 599 11.67 27.18 14.02
C ILE A 599 12.25 26.00 13.27
N GLY A 600 12.54 24.88 13.93
CA GLY A 600 12.95 23.65 13.24
C GLY A 600 11.73 22.87 12.74
N ARG A 601 11.56 22.69 11.42
CA ARG A 601 10.40 21.99 10.83
C ARG A 601 10.62 21.56 9.38
N ARG A 602 9.76 20.67 8.88
CA ARG A 602 9.67 20.36 7.45
C ARG A 602 8.76 21.35 6.72
N ALA A 603 9.05 21.63 5.46
CA ALA A 603 8.15 22.34 4.57
C ALA A 603 6.91 21.48 4.28
N PHE A 604 5.75 21.93 4.75
CA PHE A 604 4.46 21.49 4.24
C PHE A 604 3.66 22.72 3.84
N ALA A 605 2.91 22.60 2.74
CA ALA A 605 1.96 23.64 2.36
C ALA A 605 1.02 23.98 3.54
N ASP A 606 0.74 25.26 3.71
CA ASP A 606 -0.21 25.76 4.71
C ASP A 606 0.17 25.54 6.19
N ASN A 607 1.46 25.40 6.50
CA ASN A 607 1.94 25.31 7.90
C ASN A 607 1.53 26.53 8.75
N GLU A 608 1.57 27.73 8.16
CA GLU A 608 1.27 29.01 8.81
C GLU A 608 0.35 29.85 7.92
N PHE A 609 -0.48 30.68 8.54
CA PHE A 609 -1.35 31.63 7.84
C PHE A 609 -1.08 33.05 8.33
N LEU A 610 -1.01 33.98 7.38
CA LEU A 610 -0.72 35.39 7.59
C LEU A 610 -1.81 36.21 6.90
N ASP A 611 -2.34 37.21 7.60
CA ASP A 611 -3.20 38.21 6.96
C ASP A 611 -2.29 39.31 6.40
N ILE A 612 -2.35 39.54 5.08
CA ILE A 612 -1.46 40.46 4.36
C ILE A 612 -2.27 41.54 3.65
N HIS A 613 -1.64 42.71 3.48
CA HIS A 613 -2.24 43.86 2.83
C HIS A 613 -1.56 44.12 1.48
N LEU A 614 -2.28 43.89 0.39
CA LEU A 614 -1.81 44.18 -0.96
C LEU A 614 -2.26 45.57 -1.38
N LYS A 615 -1.34 46.33 -1.99
CA LYS A 615 -1.63 47.60 -2.65
C LYS A 615 -2.09 47.33 -4.08
N LYS A 616 -2.92 48.21 -4.64
CA LYS A 616 -3.19 48.22 -6.08
C LYS A 616 -1.87 48.31 -6.88
N GLY A 617 -1.72 47.47 -7.89
CA GLY A 617 -0.51 47.33 -8.71
C GLY A 617 0.39 46.19 -8.27
N THR A 618 1.69 46.31 -8.56
CA THR A 618 2.69 45.29 -8.23
C THR A 618 3.13 45.37 -6.77
N ASN A 619 3.12 44.23 -6.10
CA ASN A 619 3.60 44.02 -4.75
C ASN A 619 4.80 43.07 -4.77
N LYS A 620 5.89 43.43 -4.10
CA LYS A 620 7.11 42.62 -4.05
C LYS A 620 7.07 41.67 -2.86
N LEU A 621 7.27 40.38 -3.10
CA LEU A 621 7.41 39.37 -2.06
C LEU A 621 8.84 38.82 -2.08
N LEU A 622 9.54 38.96 -0.95
CA LEU A 622 10.84 38.33 -0.73
C LEU A 622 10.73 37.39 0.47
N VAL A 623 11.16 36.14 0.29
CA VAL A 623 11.15 35.12 1.33
C VAL A 623 12.58 34.62 1.54
N LYS A 624 13.08 34.73 2.76
CA LYS A 624 14.32 34.13 3.22
C LYS A 624 14.00 32.87 4.00
N VAL A 625 14.66 31.76 3.69
CA VAL A 625 14.45 30.46 4.33
C VAL A 625 15.77 29.96 4.88
N GLU A 626 15.79 29.61 6.16
CA GLU A 626 16.95 28.96 6.79
C GLU A 626 16.86 27.45 6.62
N ASN A 627 18.01 26.78 6.58
CA ASN A 627 18.08 25.33 6.60
C ASN A 627 19.04 24.90 7.70
N LEU A 628 18.54 24.07 8.62
CA LEU A 628 19.30 23.46 9.71
C LEU A 628 19.81 22.07 9.33
N GLY A 629 19.39 21.53 8.18
CA GLY A 629 19.88 20.27 7.60
C GLY A 629 18.78 19.46 6.91
N ALA A 630 19.18 18.36 6.26
CA ALA A 630 18.29 17.46 5.51
C ALA A 630 17.58 18.10 4.30
N ASN A 631 16.26 18.31 4.34
CA ASN A 631 15.44 18.81 3.22
C ASN A 631 15.32 20.33 3.24
N TRP A 632 15.20 20.98 2.07
CA TRP A 632 15.07 22.44 2.00
C TRP A 632 14.01 22.87 0.99
N GLY A 633 12.82 23.25 1.49
CA GLY A 633 11.67 23.60 0.69
C GLY A 633 10.91 24.85 1.12
N LEU A 634 10.14 25.41 0.19
CA LEU A 634 9.21 26.52 0.40
C LEU A 634 7.88 26.28 -0.33
N TYR A 635 6.78 26.68 0.30
CA TYR A 635 5.45 26.83 -0.24
C TYR A 635 4.91 28.20 0.16
N VAL A 636 4.35 28.95 -0.79
CA VAL A 636 3.57 30.15 -0.49
C VAL A 636 2.28 30.11 -1.30
N ARG A 637 1.14 30.31 -0.64
CA ARG A 637 -0.17 30.36 -1.31
C ARG A 637 -0.90 31.65 -0.99
N LEU A 638 -1.44 32.32 -2.00
CA LEU A 638 -2.36 33.43 -1.85
C LEU A 638 -3.80 32.89 -1.82
N ILE A 639 -4.57 33.25 -0.79
CA ILE A 639 -5.98 32.91 -0.69
C ILE A 639 -6.78 34.07 -1.23
N ASP A 640 -7.18 33.95 -2.49
CA ASP A 640 -8.01 34.92 -3.19
C ASP A 640 -9.29 34.26 -3.71
N PRO A 641 -10.38 34.26 -2.93
CA PRO A 641 -11.64 33.64 -3.35
C PRO A 641 -12.25 34.24 -4.62
N GLU A 642 -11.85 35.47 -4.97
CA GLU A 642 -12.36 36.23 -6.11
C GLU A 642 -11.53 36.00 -7.39
N ASP A 643 -10.36 35.35 -7.28
CA ASP A 643 -9.45 35.00 -8.39
C ASP A 643 -8.98 36.23 -9.21
N GLU A 644 -8.70 37.33 -8.52
CA GLU A 644 -8.32 38.63 -9.12
C GLU A 644 -6.82 38.93 -9.02
N ILE A 645 -6.08 38.17 -8.22
CA ILE A 645 -4.64 38.36 -7.97
C ILE A 645 -3.82 37.49 -8.93
N GLU A 646 -2.87 38.12 -9.60
CA GLU A 646 -1.95 37.45 -10.53
C GLU A 646 -0.52 37.44 -9.97
N VAL A 647 0.18 36.32 -10.15
CA VAL A 647 1.63 36.24 -9.94
C VAL A 647 2.30 36.41 -11.30
N LYS A 648 3.18 37.41 -11.42
CA LYS A 648 3.88 37.69 -12.66
C LYS A 648 4.94 36.62 -12.93
N GLY A 649 4.97 36.10 -14.15
CA GLY A 649 6.01 35.16 -14.57
C GLY A 649 7.29 35.84 -15.06
N PHE A 650 8.44 35.19 -14.89
CA PHE A 650 9.78 35.76 -15.16
C PHE A 650 10.57 35.07 -16.27
#